data_AF-A0A6C0I9E7-F1
#
_entry.id   AF-A0A6C0I9E7-F1
#
_cell.length_a   1.000
_cell.length_b   1.000
_cell.length_c   1.000
_cell.angle_alpha   90.00
_cell.angle_beta   90.00
_cell.angle_gamma   90.00
#
_symmetry.space_group_name_H-M   'P 1'
#
loop_
_entity.id
_entity.type
_entity.pdbx_description
1 polymer ?
#
loop_
_entity_poly.entity_id
_entity_poly.type
_entity_poly.pdbx_seq_one_letter_code
_entity_poly.pdbx_strand_id
1 'polypeptide(L)'
;MNKNQSEALCIRNTGTWAKVKPEHKFDSSKFNKELVLKDIPILSPKIDDMIKRINALDERDMANDNKYYKHIIYSDISGVSGAKMVASALIANDFSLVYSNKFALRQDIPDKNRTFGLLTTSTLYQKPLTTGLKKKMMTLMNDRPANINGENMRIIILDSGFKEGLDVFDVKYMHILEPLETKAEYTQVIGRGTRYCGQAGLPFIPNVGWPLNIYRYNIKYDNYTTIHDLYLKHSNKNISAFNFIADVEAIMVASAVDTPLTENLHILKEKNNRFYDTMMVKHNIKVDKPKRKDYIEIVNNIRGKIYTNDSIIDCKKKCKGPLEDFPSSNALLIIAAVFVIDKIGTRTDIVNVKSRKLYMGNVNNKVANYIKDDTLIKYLNDKHPKPLLCNIIDKNQNYCDAINKIWMNPINFLKLYGEKIIENLNYYKKTNVINDKNYADALRFIYEYKDKLIQKKPVHIPEPPKTKLTNIELYKYVEKHFAPYKWDYIDIKNKCVAEDDDITKALPKDNKGYEIVTFSNTQNFVQKFLTPQSPYKGMLLFHSVGSGKTCTAIATATNTFDREGYKILWVTRHTLKEDIWKNMFDKICNLIIQERLNNGEILPSTKAKRMEFLGKNWLQPISYKQFTNLIKGSNKYYKQMVAMNGKEDPFRKTLIIIDEIHKIYSSSLSTLEKPKPEVLQEMIQNSYKVSGKDSLKLLLMTATPITDDHMSAIKILNLLLENYERFPEDFDRFKTMYCSENGLFTENGSTEFMNRITGLVSYIDRTNDRSQFAYPIINDVLLDINRQHANNNGMSDLTNKMAEFENKLTEAGLTKDEIKEIKKNINNLKKEIKNANKANDEPKDIIDYINNCFTKKQTKKKKQRDDIHSF
;
A
#
# COMPACT_ATOMS: atom_id res chain seq x y z
N MET A 1 2.15 36.09 5.28
CA MET A 1 2.80 34.93 4.62
C MET A 1 4.26 35.27 4.37
N ASN A 2 5.18 34.39 4.75
CA ASN A 2 6.62 34.56 4.48
C ASN A 2 6.87 34.71 2.97
N LYS A 3 7.83 35.56 2.58
CA LYS A 3 8.17 35.88 1.18
C LYS A 3 8.26 34.64 0.29
N ASN A 4 8.99 33.62 0.77
CA ASN A 4 9.25 32.38 0.03
C ASN A 4 7.98 31.54 -0.19
N GLN A 5 7.06 31.52 0.79
CA GLN A 5 5.80 30.76 0.71
C GLN A 5 4.85 31.28 -0.38
N SER A 6 4.85 32.60 -0.63
CA SER A 6 4.07 33.19 -1.73
C SER A 6 4.66 32.89 -3.11
N GLU A 7 5.99 32.79 -3.21
CA GLU A 7 6.68 32.42 -4.45
C GLU A 7 6.41 30.95 -4.79
N ALA A 8 6.53 30.05 -3.80
CA ALA A 8 6.23 28.63 -3.96
C ALA A 8 4.81 28.39 -4.49
N LEU A 9 3.80 29.02 -3.90
CA LEU A 9 2.41 28.88 -4.36
C LEU A 9 2.23 29.40 -5.80
N CYS A 10 2.90 30.51 -6.16
CA CYS A 10 2.88 31.03 -7.52
C CYS A 10 3.49 30.04 -8.51
N ILE A 11 4.67 29.47 -8.19
CA ILE A 11 5.36 28.48 -9.04
C ILE A 11 4.47 27.26 -9.25
N ARG A 12 3.90 26.70 -8.17
CA ARG A 12 3.08 25.49 -8.24
C ARG A 12 1.82 25.70 -9.08
N ASN A 13 1.10 26.81 -8.88
CA ASN A 13 -0.11 27.11 -9.65
C ASN A 13 0.18 27.38 -11.13
N THR A 14 1.23 28.18 -11.41
CA THR A 14 1.64 28.53 -12.77
C THR A 14 2.15 27.32 -13.53
N GLY A 15 2.86 26.43 -12.84
CA GLY A 15 3.35 25.18 -13.40
C GLY A 15 2.27 24.20 -13.86
N THR A 16 0.99 24.42 -13.50
CA THR A 16 -0.14 23.64 -14.03
C THR A 16 -0.92 24.42 -15.08
N TRP A 17 -1.32 25.66 -14.82
CA TRP A 17 -1.91 26.53 -15.84
C TRP A 17 -1.44 27.96 -15.65
N ALA A 18 -0.66 28.46 -16.61
CA ALA A 18 -0.20 29.82 -16.65
C ALA A 18 -1.35 30.79 -16.97
N LYS A 19 -1.58 31.78 -16.11
CA LYS A 19 -2.55 32.88 -16.28
C LYS A 19 -3.94 32.43 -16.76
N VAL A 20 -4.77 31.99 -15.82
CA VAL A 20 -6.16 31.63 -16.10
C VAL A 20 -7.01 32.87 -16.43
N LYS A 21 -7.69 32.88 -17.59
CA LYS A 21 -8.63 33.93 -18.01
C LYS A 21 -10.09 33.44 -17.91
N PRO A 22 -11.11 34.32 -17.83
CA PRO A 22 -12.52 33.92 -17.84
C PRO A 22 -12.93 33.06 -19.05
N GLU A 23 -12.28 33.28 -20.19
CA GLU A 23 -12.52 32.56 -21.45
C GLU A 23 -12.05 31.10 -21.37
N HIS A 24 -11.14 30.78 -20.44
CA HIS A 24 -10.66 29.41 -20.23
C HIS A 24 -11.56 28.59 -19.30
N LYS A 25 -12.51 29.22 -18.58
CA LYS A 25 -13.30 28.56 -17.53
C LYS A 25 -14.62 28.05 -18.09
N PHE A 26 -14.85 26.74 -18.12
CA PHE A 26 -16.08 26.16 -18.66
C PHE A 26 -17.35 26.58 -17.92
N ASP A 27 -17.23 27.00 -16.66
CA ASP A 27 -18.33 27.50 -15.83
C ASP A 27 -18.52 29.03 -15.93
N SER A 28 -17.83 29.68 -16.86
CA SER A 28 -17.96 31.12 -17.18
C SER A 28 -18.80 31.32 -18.43
N SER A 29 -19.58 32.40 -18.46
CA SER A 29 -20.35 32.80 -19.67
C SER A 29 -19.47 33.21 -20.84
N LYS A 30 -18.18 33.50 -20.59
CA LYS A 30 -17.19 33.88 -21.62
C LYS A 30 -16.41 32.69 -22.17
N PHE A 31 -16.71 31.46 -21.75
CA PHE A 31 -15.95 30.29 -22.14
C PHE A 31 -15.82 30.16 -23.67
N ASN A 32 -14.60 29.96 -24.16
CA ASN A 32 -14.32 29.77 -25.58
C ASN A 32 -13.43 28.54 -25.80
N LYS A 33 -14.00 27.52 -26.46
CA LYS A 33 -13.33 26.24 -26.76
C LYS A 33 -12.09 26.42 -27.64
N GLU A 34 -12.20 27.21 -28.71
CA GLU A 34 -11.12 27.43 -29.68
C GLU A 34 -9.92 28.13 -29.03
N LEU A 35 -10.19 29.10 -28.15
CA LEU A 35 -9.14 29.79 -27.40
C LEU A 35 -8.44 28.85 -26.42
N VAL A 36 -9.19 27.96 -25.75
CA VAL A 36 -8.59 26.94 -24.88
C VAL A 36 -7.66 26.02 -25.67
N LEU A 37 -8.10 25.51 -26.82
CA LEU A 37 -7.28 24.65 -27.69
C LEU A 37 -6.02 25.37 -28.19
N LYS A 38 -6.12 26.66 -28.48
CA LYS A 38 -4.98 27.49 -28.89
C LYS A 38 -3.99 27.72 -27.76
N ASP A 39 -4.48 28.06 -26.56
CA ASP A 39 -3.64 28.49 -25.44
C ASP A 39 -3.07 27.29 -24.64
N ILE A 40 -3.72 26.12 -24.64
CA ILE A 40 -3.31 24.98 -23.79
C ILE A 40 -1.88 24.48 -24.01
N PRO A 41 -1.32 24.37 -25.24
CA PRO A 41 0.03 23.85 -25.43
C PRO A 41 1.10 24.77 -24.85
N ILE A 42 0.78 26.06 -24.71
CA ILE A 42 1.69 27.11 -24.21
C ILE A 42 1.49 27.33 -22.71
N LEU A 43 0.24 27.47 -22.28
CA LEU A 43 -0.11 27.84 -20.91
C LEU A 43 -0.22 26.62 -19.98
N SER A 44 -0.47 25.43 -20.52
CA SER A 44 -0.58 24.19 -19.74
C SER A 44 -0.05 22.97 -20.51
N PRO A 45 1.27 22.90 -20.79
CA PRO A 45 1.87 21.79 -21.54
C PRO A 45 1.58 20.41 -20.92
N LYS A 46 1.44 20.33 -19.59
CA LYS A 46 1.08 19.08 -18.89
C LYS A 46 -0.31 18.57 -19.23
N ILE A 47 -1.31 19.45 -19.27
CA ILE A 47 -2.68 19.05 -19.59
C ILE A 47 -2.78 18.71 -21.08
N ASP A 48 -2.07 19.43 -21.95
CA ASP A 48 -1.96 19.11 -23.37
C ASP A 48 -1.34 17.71 -23.60
N ASP A 49 -0.17 17.41 -23.01
CA ASP A 49 0.43 16.07 -23.11
C ASP A 49 -0.47 14.99 -22.50
N MET A 50 -1.13 15.28 -21.38
CA MET A 50 -2.06 14.35 -20.76
C MET A 50 -3.21 13.97 -21.69
N ILE A 51 -3.82 14.94 -22.39
CA ILE A 51 -4.91 14.67 -23.34
C ILE A 51 -4.40 13.86 -24.53
N LYS A 52 -3.25 14.24 -25.11
CA LYS A 52 -2.60 13.47 -26.19
C LYS A 52 -2.32 12.03 -25.77
N ARG A 53 -1.87 11.84 -24.53
CA ARG A 53 -1.60 10.52 -23.96
C ARG A 53 -2.85 9.70 -23.74
N ILE A 54 -3.94 10.31 -23.26
CA ILE A 54 -5.24 9.63 -23.15
C ILE A 54 -5.67 9.11 -24.53
N ASN A 55 -5.57 9.93 -25.57
CA ASN A 55 -5.90 9.51 -26.94
C ASN A 55 -4.99 8.37 -27.45
N ALA A 56 -3.68 8.43 -27.19
CA ALA A 56 -2.75 7.36 -27.58
C ALA A 56 -2.98 6.05 -26.81
N LEU A 57 -3.40 6.14 -25.55
CA LEU A 57 -3.81 4.97 -24.75
C LEU A 57 -5.10 4.37 -25.30
N ASP A 58 -6.05 5.21 -25.70
CA ASP A 58 -7.30 4.78 -26.31
C ASP A 58 -7.10 4.03 -27.62
N GLU A 59 -6.25 4.56 -28.50
CA GLU A 59 -5.88 3.88 -29.74
C GLU A 59 -5.29 2.48 -29.47
N ARG A 60 -4.42 2.39 -28.47
CA ARG A 60 -3.79 1.12 -28.06
C ARG A 60 -4.80 0.14 -27.45
N ASP A 61 -5.68 0.61 -26.59
CA ASP A 61 -6.68 -0.23 -25.92
C ASP A 61 -7.74 -0.71 -26.90
N MET A 62 -8.16 0.12 -27.84
CA MET A 62 -9.04 -0.29 -28.94
C MET A 62 -8.35 -1.32 -29.86
N ALA A 63 -7.06 -1.13 -30.18
CA ALA A 63 -6.32 -2.08 -30.99
C ALA A 63 -6.12 -3.45 -30.31
N ASN A 64 -5.86 -3.46 -29.00
CA ASN A 64 -5.55 -4.70 -28.26
C ASN A 64 -6.80 -5.42 -27.73
N ASP A 65 -7.76 -4.66 -27.18
CA ASP A 65 -8.86 -5.18 -26.38
C ASP A 65 -10.25 -4.85 -26.95
N ASN A 66 -10.30 -4.01 -28.00
CA ASN A 66 -11.54 -3.45 -28.59
C ASN A 66 -12.46 -2.78 -27.54
N LYS A 67 -11.85 -2.13 -26.54
CA LYS A 67 -12.55 -1.49 -25.41
C LYS A 67 -11.80 -0.24 -24.96
N TYR A 68 -12.55 0.72 -24.41
CA TYR A 68 -11.99 1.81 -23.61
C TYR A 68 -11.86 1.39 -22.15
N TYR A 69 -11.02 2.12 -21.42
CA TYR A 69 -10.88 1.95 -19.97
C TYR A 69 -11.08 3.26 -19.22
N LYS A 70 -11.31 3.12 -17.91
CA LYS A 70 -11.54 4.24 -17.01
C LYS A 70 -10.24 4.89 -16.55
N HIS A 71 -10.29 6.22 -16.38
CA HIS A 71 -9.17 7.05 -15.92
C HIS A 71 -9.52 7.82 -14.65
N ILE A 72 -8.53 7.98 -13.77
CA ILE A 72 -8.55 9.01 -12.72
C ILE A 72 -7.59 10.13 -13.13
N ILE A 73 -8.02 11.38 -13.04
CA ILE A 73 -7.14 12.55 -13.15
C ILE A 73 -7.14 13.26 -11.80
N TYR A 74 -5.97 13.43 -11.19
CA TYR A 74 -5.78 14.11 -9.92
C TYR A 74 -4.93 15.36 -10.10
N SER A 75 -5.40 16.48 -9.54
CA SER A 75 -4.62 17.70 -9.37
C SER A 75 -4.58 18.08 -7.90
N ASP A 76 -3.38 18.30 -7.38
CA ASP A 76 -3.20 18.72 -5.99
C ASP A 76 -3.50 20.21 -5.77
N ILE A 77 -3.57 20.97 -6.88
CA ILE A 77 -3.82 22.41 -6.85
C ILE A 77 -5.29 22.68 -6.52
N SER A 78 -5.49 23.39 -5.41
CA SER A 78 -6.80 23.90 -5.02
C SER A 78 -7.20 25.13 -5.85
N GLY A 79 -8.50 25.39 -5.92
CA GLY A 79 -9.02 26.56 -6.62
C GLY A 79 -9.18 26.35 -8.13
N VAL A 80 -8.86 27.39 -8.90
CA VAL A 80 -9.26 27.49 -10.31
C VAL A 80 -8.27 26.83 -11.26
N SER A 81 -6.97 26.84 -10.96
CA SER A 81 -5.92 26.42 -11.91
C SER A 81 -5.72 24.91 -12.06
N GLY A 82 -6.25 24.11 -11.14
CA GLY A 82 -6.09 22.64 -11.13
C GLY A 82 -7.22 21.91 -11.85
N ALA A 83 -7.97 21.07 -11.11
CA ALA A 83 -9.02 20.20 -11.63
C ALA A 83 -10.07 20.89 -12.53
N LYS A 84 -10.39 22.16 -12.26
CA LYS A 84 -11.31 22.93 -13.13
C LYS A 84 -10.75 23.19 -14.53
N MET A 85 -9.46 23.47 -14.65
CA MET A 85 -8.83 23.69 -15.97
C MET A 85 -8.67 22.38 -16.74
N VAL A 86 -8.48 21.27 -16.05
CA VAL A 86 -8.60 19.95 -16.66
C VAL A 86 -9.99 19.76 -17.28
N ALA A 87 -11.04 20.06 -16.52
CA ALA A 87 -12.41 19.95 -17.03
C ALA A 87 -12.66 20.86 -18.24
N SER A 88 -12.16 22.11 -18.21
CA SER A 88 -12.22 23.00 -19.37
C SER A 88 -11.48 22.44 -20.59
N ALA A 89 -10.29 21.87 -20.40
CA ALA A 89 -9.51 21.29 -21.47
C ALA A 89 -10.18 20.04 -22.08
N LEU A 90 -10.79 19.19 -21.24
CA LEU A 90 -11.57 18.05 -21.71
C LEU A 90 -12.81 18.50 -22.49
N ILE A 91 -13.57 19.48 -22.00
CA ILE A 91 -14.72 20.07 -22.74
C ILE A 91 -14.25 20.65 -24.07
N ALA A 92 -13.10 21.33 -24.07
CA ALA A 92 -12.52 21.87 -25.30
C ALA A 92 -12.02 20.78 -26.27
N ASN A 93 -11.85 19.54 -25.82
CA ASN A 93 -11.54 18.36 -26.63
C ASN A 93 -12.77 17.44 -26.81
N ASP A 94 -13.98 17.99 -26.75
CA ASP A 94 -15.25 17.30 -27.02
C ASP A 94 -15.63 16.20 -26.02
N PHE A 95 -15.11 16.28 -24.80
CA PHE A 95 -15.62 15.46 -23.69
C PHE A 95 -16.83 16.12 -23.02
N SER A 96 -17.78 15.27 -22.58
CA SER A 96 -19.02 15.68 -21.94
C SER A 96 -18.98 15.50 -20.42
N LEU A 97 -19.32 16.56 -19.69
CA LEU A 97 -19.51 16.52 -18.24
C LEU A 97 -20.83 15.79 -17.92
N VAL A 98 -20.79 14.76 -17.07
CA VAL A 98 -21.95 13.89 -16.77
C VAL A 98 -23.08 14.55 -15.97
N TYR A 99 -22.94 15.82 -15.57
CA TYR A 99 -23.97 16.57 -14.87
C TYR A 99 -24.20 17.97 -15.47
N SER A 100 -25.40 18.50 -15.23
CA SER A 100 -25.81 19.84 -15.65
C SER A 100 -25.37 20.93 -14.65
N ASN A 101 -25.52 22.20 -15.02
CA ASN A 101 -25.33 23.35 -14.11
C ASN A 101 -26.27 23.34 -12.89
N LYS A 102 -27.33 22.52 -12.91
CA LYS A 102 -28.24 22.26 -11.77
C LYS A 102 -27.77 21.11 -10.87
N PHE A 103 -26.58 20.55 -11.11
CA PHE A 103 -26.03 19.40 -10.38
C PHE A 103 -26.91 18.14 -10.43
N ALA A 104 -27.64 17.97 -11.53
CA ALA A 104 -28.35 16.73 -11.87
C ALA A 104 -27.59 15.97 -12.96
N LEU A 105 -27.53 14.64 -12.85
CA LEU A 105 -26.93 13.78 -13.89
C LEU A 105 -27.67 13.97 -15.22
N ARG A 106 -26.93 14.04 -16.32
CA ARG A 106 -27.49 14.12 -17.68
C ARG A 106 -27.91 12.73 -18.13
N GLN A 107 -29.02 12.64 -18.87
CA GLN A 107 -29.48 11.41 -19.49
C GLN A 107 -29.14 11.36 -20.99
N ASP A 108 -28.88 12.52 -21.57
CA ASP A 108 -28.65 12.83 -22.97
C ASP A 108 -27.18 13.17 -23.23
N ILE A 109 -26.30 12.18 -23.11
CA ILE A 109 -24.88 12.36 -23.43
C ILE A 109 -24.61 11.86 -24.86
N PRO A 110 -24.11 12.72 -25.78
CA PRO A 110 -23.93 12.38 -27.19
C PRO A 110 -22.90 11.27 -27.43
N ASP A 111 -21.73 11.37 -26.79
CA ASP A 111 -20.66 10.38 -26.88
C ASP A 111 -20.38 9.80 -25.49
N LYS A 112 -20.83 8.56 -25.30
CA LYS A 112 -20.65 7.79 -24.08
C LYS A 112 -19.18 7.46 -23.78
N ASN A 113 -18.34 7.37 -24.81
CA ASN A 113 -16.90 7.07 -24.69
C ASN A 113 -16.06 8.31 -24.34
N ARG A 114 -16.64 9.51 -24.42
CA ARG A 114 -15.99 10.77 -24.05
C ARG A 114 -16.71 11.46 -22.89
N THR A 115 -16.91 10.72 -21.80
CA THR A 115 -17.57 11.22 -20.59
C THR A 115 -16.61 11.47 -19.45
N PHE A 116 -16.89 12.50 -18.67
CA PHE A 116 -16.17 12.73 -17.43
C PHE A 116 -17.02 13.32 -16.31
N GLY A 117 -16.61 13.04 -15.08
CA GLY A 117 -17.13 13.67 -13.88
C GLY A 117 -16.07 14.51 -13.18
N LEU A 118 -16.46 15.68 -12.67
CA LEU A 118 -15.59 16.55 -11.88
C LEU A 118 -16.06 16.59 -10.42
N LEU A 119 -15.18 16.20 -9.50
CA LEU A 119 -15.31 16.42 -8.06
C LEU A 119 -14.26 17.44 -7.60
N THR A 120 -14.73 18.63 -7.21
CA THR A 120 -13.87 19.73 -6.74
C THR A 120 -14.45 20.42 -5.51
N THR A 121 -13.57 20.86 -4.62
CA THR A 121 -13.89 21.72 -3.47
C THR A 121 -14.19 23.15 -3.88
N SER A 122 -13.77 23.56 -5.08
CA SER A 122 -14.06 24.88 -5.63
C SER A 122 -15.52 24.98 -6.06
N THR A 123 -16.10 26.17 -5.97
CA THR A 123 -17.48 26.41 -6.42
C THR A 123 -17.60 26.25 -7.93
N LEU A 124 -18.61 25.53 -8.43
CA LEU A 124 -18.93 25.45 -9.87
C LEU A 124 -20.22 26.21 -10.13
N TYR A 125 -20.25 27.04 -11.18
CA TYR A 125 -21.40 27.91 -11.46
C TYR A 125 -21.81 28.73 -10.21
N GLN A 126 -20.80 29.22 -9.47
CA GLN A 126 -20.94 29.98 -8.23
C GLN A 126 -21.55 29.21 -7.04
N LYS A 127 -21.71 27.88 -7.14
CA LYS A 127 -22.28 27.03 -6.08
C LYS A 127 -21.32 25.89 -5.68
N PRO A 128 -21.24 25.50 -4.40
CA PRO A 128 -20.48 24.31 -4.02
C PRO A 128 -21.16 23.04 -4.55
N LEU A 129 -20.38 21.99 -4.83
CA LEU A 129 -20.92 20.68 -5.19
C LEU A 129 -21.74 20.08 -4.04
N THR A 130 -22.85 19.43 -4.37
CA THR A 130 -23.71 18.78 -3.38
C THR A 130 -23.21 17.37 -3.03
N THR A 131 -23.40 16.97 -1.77
CA THR A 131 -23.11 15.60 -1.31
C THR A 131 -23.95 14.55 -2.07
N GLY A 132 -25.18 14.91 -2.44
CA GLY A 132 -26.07 14.08 -3.25
C GLY A 132 -25.52 13.79 -4.65
N LEU A 133 -24.96 14.81 -5.33
CA LEU A 133 -24.32 14.62 -6.63
C LEU A 133 -23.08 13.73 -6.51
N LYS A 134 -22.22 13.96 -5.51
CA LYS A 134 -21.06 13.09 -5.23
C LYS A 134 -21.49 11.62 -5.13
N LYS A 135 -22.52 11.31 -4.34
CA LYS A 135 -23.03 9.93 -4.17
C LYS A 135 -23.50 9.34 -5.51
N LYS A 136 -24.31 10.08 -6.27
CA LYS A 136 -24.82 9.64 -7.58
C LYS A 136 -23.69 9.38 -8.59
N MET A 137 -22.70 10.26 -8.67
CA MET A 137 -21.53 10.08 -9.54
C MET A 137 -20.72 8.84 -9.16
N MET A 138 -20.51 8.59 -7.87
CA MET A 138 -19.77 7.41 -7.44
C MET A 138 -20.53 6.11 -7.67
N THR A 139 -21.86 6.12 -7.52
CA THR A 139 -22.70 5.00 -7.92
C THR A 139 -22.55 4.72 -9.41
N LEU A 140 -22.60 5.76 -10.26
CA LEU A 140 -22.42 5.62 -11.71
C LEU A 140 -21.02 5.09 -12.09
N MET A 141 -19.97 5.65 -11.49
CA MET A 141 -18.57 5.31 -11.79
C MET A 141 -18.22 3.86 -11.43
N ASN A 142 -18.77 3.35 -10.32
CA ASN A 142 -18.48 2.02 -9.77
C ASN A 142 -19.53 0.96 -10.11
N ASP A 143 -20.47 1.26 -11.01
CA ASP A 143 -21.50 0.32 -11.40
C ASP A 143 -20.90 -0.87 -12.18
N ARG A 144 -21.30 -2.08 -11.80
CA ARG A 144 -20.81 -3.34 -12.39
C ARG A 144 -22.01 -4.22 -12.76
N PRO A 145 -22.03 -4.81 -13.98
CA PRO A 145 -21.00 -4.70 -15.03
C PRO A 145 -21.08 -3.43 -15.89
N ALA A 146 -22.13 -2.62 -15.71
CA ALA A 146 -22.54 -1.58 -16.66
C ALA A 146 -21.52 -0.45 -16.90
N ASN A 147 -20.55 -0.22 -16.00
CA ASN A 147 -19.53 0.81 -16.18
C ASN A 147 -18.10 0.27 -15.95
N ILE A 148 -17.83 -1.02 -16.21
CA ILE A 148 -16.46 -1.55 -16.12
C ILE A 148 -15.55 -0.83 -17.14
N ASN A 149 -16.02 -0.64 -18.38
CA ASN A 149 -15.27 -0.02 -19.47
C ASN A 149 -15.52 1.50 -19.61
N GLY A 150 -16.29 2.10 -18.69
CA GLY A 150 -16.54 3.56 -18.69
C GLY A 150 -17.66 4.05 -19.60
N GLU A 151 -18.56 3.18 -20.08
CA GLU A 151 -19.68 3.53 -20.99
C GLU A 151 -20.65 4.58 -20.43
N ASN A 152 -20.76 4.70 -19.10
CA ASN A 152 -21.62 5.69 -18.45
C ASN A 152 -20.82 6.89 -17.92
N MET A 153 -19.64 6.63 -17.37
CA MET A 153 -18.70 7.65 -16.92
C MET A 153 -17.28 7.08 -17.00
N ARG A 154 -16.50 7.63 -17.93
CA ARG A 154 -15.17 7.11 -18.25
C ARG A 154 -14.04 7.73 -17.41
N ILE A 155 -14.06 9.05 -17.26
CA ILE A 155 -12.99 9.79 -16.57
C ILE A 155 -13.52 10.44 -15.30
N ILE A 156 -12.79 10.35 -14.19
CA ILE A 156 -13.08 11.14 -12.98
C ILE A 156 -11.93 12.10 -12.67
N ILE A 157 -12.25 13.37 -12.55
CA ILE A 157 -11.31 14.42 -12.15
C ILE A 157 -11.50 14.73 -10.67
N LEU A 158 -10.41 14.70 -9.91
CA LEU A 158 -10.35 14.93 -8.47
C LEU A 158 -9.38 16.08 -8.17
N ASP A 159 -9.75 16.96 -7.24
CA ASP A 159 -8.81 17.91 -6.64
C ASP A 159 -8.29 17.45 -5.26
N SER A 160 -7.43 18.25 -4.64
CA SER A 160 -6.83 17.95 -3.33
C SER A 160 -7.82 17.74 -2.18
N GLY A 161 -9.08 18.15 -2.32
CA GLY A 161 -10.12 17.84 -1.34
C GLY A 161 -10.65 16.41 -1.41
N PHE A 162 -10.39 15.69 -2.50
CA PHE A 162 -10.85 14.31 -2.73
C PHE A 162 -9.72 13.28 -2.68
N LYS A 163 -8.58 13.61 -2.04
CA LYS A 163 -7.51 12.64 -1.74
C LYS A 163 -7.93 11.52 -0.77
N GLU A 164 -9.09 11.68 -0.12
CA GLU A 164 -9.67 10.72 0.82
C GLU A 164 -11.18 10.53 0.59
N GLY A 165 -11.74 9.46 1.16
CA GLY A 165 -13.19 9.25 1.24
C GLY A 165 -13.87 9.01 -0.10
N LEU A 166 -13.18 8.33 -1.02
CA LEU A 166 -13.66 7.94 -2.34
C LEU A 166 -12.97 6.66 -2.83
N ASP A 167 -13.70 5.71 -3.39
CA ASP A 167 -13.12 4.49 -3.95
C ASP A 167 -13.54 4.42 -5.42
N VAL A 168 -12.60 4.24 -6.35
CA VAL A 168 -12.87 4.18 -7.79
C VAL A 168 -12.48 2.80 -8.30
N PHE A 169 -13.45 2.06 -8.82
CA PHE A 169 -13.29 0.68 -9.26
C PHE A 169 -12.98 0.59 -10.75
N ASP A 170 -12.30 -0.49 -11.14
CA ASP A 170 -12.01 -0.91 -12.52
C ASP A 170 -11.33 0.19 -13.37
N VAL A 171 -10.45 0.96 -12.73
CA VAL A 171 -9.59 1.94 -13.38
C VAL A 171 -8.31 1.29 -13.87
N LYS A 172 -7.92 1.57 -15.12
CA LYS A 172 -6.66 1.09 -15.72
C LYS A 172 -5.57 2.17 -15.66
N TYR A 173 -5.97 3.43 -15.65
CA TYR A 173 -5.08 4.58 -15.74
C TYR A 173 -5.33 5.63 -14.66
N MET A 174 -4.25 6.25 -14.18
CA MET A 174 -4.28 7.40 -13.31
C MET A 174 -3.28 8.46 -13.80
N HIS A 175 -3.70 9.71 -13.81
CA HIS A 175 -2.89 10.86 -14.20
C HIS A 175 -2.75 11.80 -12.99
N ILE A 176 -1.52 12.04 -12.55
CA ILE A 176 -1.19 12.95 -11.44
C ILE A 176 -0.49 14.17 -12.04
N LEU A 177 -1.18 15.31 -12.09
CA LEU A 177 -0.73 16.49 -12.82
C LEU A 177 0.44 17.24 -12.19
N GLU A 178 0.65 17.08 -10.89
CA GLU A 178 1.78 17.66 -10.16
C GLU A 178 2.43 16.62 -9.26
N PRO A 179 3.77 16.56 -9.14
CA PRO A 179 4.40 15.68 -8.17
C PRO A 179 3.93 16.02 -6.75
N LEU A 180 3.54 14.97 -6.03
CA LEU A 180 3.07 15.06 -4.64
C LEU A 180 4.26 15.23 -3.70
N GLU A 181 4.06 15.93 -2.59
CA GLU A 181 5.16 16.36 -1.74
C GLU A 181 5.66 15.26 -0.82
N THR A 182 4.75 14.38 -0.41
CA THR A 182 5.03 13.33 0.57
C THR A 182 4.54 11.97 0.10
N LYS A 183 5.20 10.91 0.59
CA LYS A 183 4.77 9.52 0.38
C LYS A 183 3.38 9.23 0.94
N ALA A 184 2.98 9.92 2.02
CA ALA A 184 1.65 9.81 2.60
C ALA A 184 0.57 10.28 1.62
N GLU A 185 0.74 11.45 1.01
CA GLU A 185 -0.18 11.95 -0.03
C GLU A 185 -0.22 11.02 -1.23
N TYR A 186 0.93 10.52 -1.66
CA TYR A 186 1.03 9.54 -2.73
C TYR A 186 0.18 8.30 -2.47
N THR A 187 0.28 7.75 -1.25
CA THR A 187 -0.49 6.58 -0.80
C THR A 187 -1.99 6.88 -0.76
N GLN A 188 -2.39 8.07 -0.31
CA GLN A 188 -3.78 8.46 -0.23
C GLN A 188 -4.42 8.63 -1.61
N VAL A 189 -3.71 9.27 -2.54
CA VAL A 189 -4.15 9.54 -3.91
C VAL A 189 -4.22 8.24 -4.71
N ILE A 190 -3.16 7.44 -4.76
CA ILE A 190 -3.17 6.16 -5.50
C ILE A 190 -4.13 5.16 -4.87
N GLY A 191 -4.28 5.21 -3.54
CA GLY A 191 -5.27 4.43 -2.81
C GLY A 191 -6.72 4.70 -3.21
N ARG A 192 -7.02 5.73 -4.03
CA ARG A 192 -8.35 5.89 -4.66
C ARG A 192 -8.59 4.83 -5.75
N GLY A 193 -7.52 4.39 -6.41
CA GLY A 193 -7.54 3.40 -7.48
C GLY A 193 -7.03 2.01 -7.09
N THR A 194 -6.43 1.79 -5.92
CA THR A 194 -5.90 0.46 -5.50
C THR A 194 -6.65 -0.13 -4.31
N ARG A 195 -7.97 -0.27 -4.44
CA ARG A 195 -8.84 -0.81 -3.38
C ARG A 195 -8.94 -2.33 -3.43
N TYR A 196 -9.31 -2.93 -2.29
CA TYR A 196 -9.52 -4.37 -2.17
C TYR A 196 -10.54 -4.85 -3.22
N CYS A 197 -10.10 -5.73 -4.12
CA CYS A 197 -10.87 -6.21 -5.27
C CYS A 197 -11.46 -5.09 -6.16
N GLY A 198 -10.84 -3.90 -6.10
CA GLY A 198 -11.27 -2.72 -6.83
C GLY A 198 -11.15 -2.87 -8.34
N GLN A 199 -10.24 -3.73 -8.82
CA GLN A 199 -9.97 -3.98 -10.25
C GLN A 199 -10.52 -5.32 -10.72
N ALA A 200 -11.37 -5.98 -9.94
CA ALA A 200 -11.87 -7.31 -10.24
C ALA A 200 -12.67 -7.40 -11.56
N GLY A 201 -13.17 -6.29 -12.10
CA GLY A 201 -13.79 -6.25 -13.43
C GLY A 201 -12.80 -6.22 -14.59
N LEU A 202 -11.51 -5.98 -14.35
CA LEU A 202 -10.44 -5.97 -15.35
C LEU A 202 -9.77 -7.36 -15.46
N PRO A 203 -9.14 -7.68 -16.60
CA PRO A 203 -8.40 -8.93 -16.76
C PRO A 203 -7.27 -9.07 -15.72
N PHE A 204 -7.23 -10.19 -14.99
CA PHE A 204 -6.15 -10.52 -14.07
C PHE A 204 -5.02 -11.21 -14.82
N ILE A 205 -3.79 -10.69 -14.72
CA ILE A 205 -2.61 -11.32 -15.35
C ILE A 205 -2.03 -12.36 -14.38
N PRO A 206 -2.00 -13.67 -14.71
CA PRO A 206 -1.45 -14.69 -13.82
C PRO A 206 -0.02 -14.38 -13.38
N ASN A 207 0.30 -14.60 -12.10
CA ASN A 207 1.60 -14.27 -11.46
C ASN A 207 2.00 -12.79 -11.45
N VAL A 208 1.18 -11.89 -12.01
CA VAL A 208 1.48 -10.46 -12.14
C VAL A 208 0.43 -9.62 -11.39
N GLY A 209 -0.87 -9.90 -11.55
CA GLY A 209 -1.98 -9.18 -10.94
C GLY A 209 -2.64 -8.15 -11.86
N TRP A 210 -3.33 -7.16 -11.28
CA TRP A 210 -3.91 -6.04 -12.02
C TRP A 210 -2.97 -4.84 -12.06
N PRO A 211 -2.47 -4.40 -13.22
CA PRO A 211 -1.68 -3.18 -13.32
C PRO A 211 -2.57 -1.94 -13.22
N LEU A 212 -2.18 -0.98 -12.39
CA LEU A 212 -2.66 0.40 -12.43
C LEU A 212 -1.56 1.30 -12.98
N ASN A 213 -1.72 1.79 -14.22
CA ASN A 213 -0.71 2.63 -14.87
C ASN A 213 -0.87 4.08 -14.43
N ILE A 214 0.16 4.61 -13.76
CA ILE A 214 0.15 5.94 -13.17
C ILE A 214 1.13 6.83 -13.93
N TYR A 215 0.62 7.90 -14.54
CA TYR A 215 1.39 8.92 -15.24
C TYR A 215 1.58 10.14 -14.34
N ARG A 216 2.83 10.49 -14.02
CA ARG A 216 3.18 11.64 -13.18
C ARG A 216 3.79 12.73 -14.06
N TYR A 217 3.16 13.90 -14.11
CA TYR A 217 3.56 14.97 -15.01
C TYR A 217 4.43 16.00 -14.30
N ASN A 218 5.58 16.32 -14.89
CA ASN A 218 6.47 17.39 -14.44
C ASN A 218 7.06 18.12 -15.65
N ILE A 219 7.60 19.32 -15.44
CA ILE A 219 8.21 20.14 -16.49
C ILE A 219 9.65 20.47 -16.07
N LYS A 220 10.59 20.36 -17.00
CA LYS A 220 11.95 20.88 -16.81
C LYS A 220 11.92 22.40 -16.82
N TYR A 221 12.39 23.01 -15.74
CA TYR A 221 12.61 24.44 -15.69
C TYR A 221 13.92 24.80 -16.40
N ASP A 222 14.95 23.96 -16.18
CA ASP A 222 16.24 23.96 -16.87
C ASP A 222 16.78 22.50 -16.98
N ASN A 223 18.02 22.33 -17.43
CA ASN A 223 18.64 21.01 -17.65
C ASN A 223 18.79 20.16 -16.37
N TYR A 224 18.76 20.78 -15.19
CA TYR A 224 19.04 20.12 -13.91
C TYR A 224 17.88 20.20 -12.91
N THR A 225 16.93 21.12 -13.13
CA THR A 225 15.91 21.49 -12.17
C THR A 225 14.52 21.37 -12.81
N THR A 226 13.60 20.69 -12.12
CA THR A 226 12.19 20.69 -12.50
C THR A 226 11.42 21.83 -11.83
N ILE A 227 10.23 22.16 -12.33
CA ILE A 227 9.34 23.11 -11.65
C ILE A 227 9.05 22.66 -10.22
N HIS A 228 8.93 21.35 -9.98
CA HIS A 228 8.70 20.83 -8.64
C HIS A 228 9.89 21.05 -7.71
N ASP A 229 11.12 20.88 -8.18
CA ASP A 229 12.34 21.14 -7.38
C ASP A 229 12.44 22.63 -7.04
N LEU A 230 12.14 23.49 -8.01
CA LEU A 230 12.07 24.94 -7.82
C LEU A 230 10.99 25.30 -6.79
N TYR A 231 9.82 24.66 -6.87
CA TYR A 231 8.77 24.79 -5.86
C TYR A 231 9.25 24.40 -4.46
N LEU A 232 9.90 23.23 -4.31
CA LEU A 232 10.41 22.76 -3.01
C LEU A 232 11.45 23.72 -2.44
N LYS A 233 12.38 24.21 -3.26
CA LYS A 233 13.41 25.19 -2.86
C LYS A 233 12.82 26.47 -2.30
N HIS A 234 11.72 26.97 -2.89
CA HIS A 234 11.05 28.18 -2.42
C HIS A 234 9.99 27.91 -1.33
N SER A 235 9.66 26.64 -1.03
CA SER A 235 8.63 26.30 -0.04
C SER A 235 9.06 26.49 1.43
N ASN A 236 10.32 26.89 1.70
CA ASN A 236 10.90 27.01 3.05
C ASN A 236 10.88 25.70 3.86
N LYS A 237 10.74 24.54 3.21
CA LYS A 237 10.71 23.25 3.89
C LYS A 237 12.10 22.82 4.36
N ASN A 238 12.18 22.39 5.61
CA ASN A 238 13.42 21.97 6.25
C ASN A 238 13.83 20.58 5.71
N ILE A 239 14.93 20.49 4.97
CA ILE A 239 15.47 19.21 4.45
C ILE A 239 15.66 18.20 5.58
N SER A 240 16.09 18.66 6.76
CA SER A 240 16.23 17.78 7.93
C SER A 240 14.90 17.19 8.39
N ALA A 241 13.78 17.90 8.23
CA ALA A 241 12.46 17.37 8.54
C ALA A 241 12.04 16.27 7.55
N PHE A 242 12.43 16.35 6.27
CA PHE A 242 12.16 15.27 5.30
C PHE A 242 12.97 14.01 5.59
N ASN A 243 14.27 14.16 5.90
CA ASN A 243 15.12 13.06 6.32
C ASN A 243 14.57 12.39 7.58
N PHE A 244 14.15 13.20 8.54
CA PHE A 244 13.48 12.74 9.76
C PHE A 244 12.20 11.95 9.45
N ILE A 245 11.30 12.47 8.61
CA ILE A 245 10.06 11.78 8.21
C ILE A 245 10.36 10.38 7.65
N ALA A 246 11.34 10.29 6.75
CA ALA A 246 11.70 9.03 6.12
C ALA A 246 12.23 8.02 7.15
N ASP A 247 13.09 8.46 8.06
CA ASP A 247 13.62 7.61 9.12
C ASP A 247 12.56 7.21 10.15
N VAL A 248 11.69 8.12 10.59
CA VAL A 248 10.59 7.82 11.54
C VAL A 248 9.68 6.75 10.96
N GLU A 249 9.32 6.84 9.68
CA GLU A 249 8.50 5.81 9.03
C GLU A 249 9.25 4.47 9.04
N ALA A 250 10.52 4.45 8.62
CA ALA A 250 11.31 3.23 8.52
C ALA A 250 11.56 2.56 9.89
N ILE A 251 11.86 3.33 10.93
CA ILE A 251 12.12 2.83 12.28
C ILE A 251 10.84 2.33 12.96
N MET A 252 9.68 2.96 12.72
CA MET A 252 8.38 2.48 13.20
C MET A 252 8.02 1.13 12.55
N VAL A 253 8.30 0.97 11.25
CA VAL A 253 8.10 -0.30 10.55
C VAL A 253 9.03 -1.37 11.10
N ALA A 254 10.32 -1.07 11.28
CA ALA A 254 11.28 -2.02 11.85
C ALA A 254 10.92 -2.44 13.28
N SER A 255 10.38 -1.52 14.07
CA SER A 255 9.97 -1.75 15.46
C SER A 255 8.58 -2.35 15.63
N ALA A 256 7.86 -2.59 14.53
CA ALA A 256 6.50 -3.10 14.60
C ALA A 256 6.47 -4.47 15.27
N VAL A 257 5.47 -4.69 16.13
CA VAL A 257 5.41 -5.86 16.98
C VAL A 257 5.15 -7.15 16.21
N ASP A 258 4.49 -7.05 15.06
CA ASP A 258 4.16 -8.15 14.16
C ASP A 258 5.21 -8.41 13.08
N THR A 259 6.31 -7.65 13.05
CA THR A 259 7.41 -7.83 12.09
C THR A 259 7.86 -9.29 11.96
N PRO A 260 8.13 -10.08 13.03
CA PRO A 260 8.56 -11.48 12.90
C PRO A 260 7.55 -12.39 12.17
N LEU A 261 6.28 -11.98 12.15
CA LEU A 261 5.17 -12.71 11.55
C LEU A 261 4.89 -12.25 10.11
N THR A 262 5.35 -11.06 9.72
CA THR A 262 4.98 -10.40 8.46
C THR A 262 6.16 -10.21 7.50
N GLU A 263 7.36 -10.69 7.83
CA GLU A 263 8.55 -10.55 6.97
C GLU A 263 8.31 -11.03 5.53
N ASN A 264 7.60 -12.15 5.37
CA ASN A 264 7.25 -12.73 4.07
C ASN A 264 6.28 -11.87 3.25
N LEU A 265 5.51 -10.99 3.91
CA LEU A 265 4.55 -10.09 3.28
C LEU A 265 5.23 -8.80 2.81
N HIS A 266 6.09 -8.22 3.66
CA HIS A 266 6.66 -6.89 3.42
C HIS A 266 7.99 -6.92 2.68
N ILE A 267 8.68 -8.07 2.73
CA ILE A 267 9.99 -8.30 2.13
C ILE A 267 10.99 -7.19 2.54
N LEU A 268 11.03 -6.90 3.85
CA LEU A 268 11.75 -5.74 4.40
C LEU A 268 13.23 -5.71 4.02
N LYS A 269 13.86 -6.88 3.89
CA LYS A 269 15.25 -7.04 3.44
C LYS A 269 15.47 -6.60 1.99
N GLU A 270 14.47 -6.74 1.12
CA GLU A 270 14.56 -6.26 -0.27
C GLU A 270 14.27 -4.75 -0.40
N LYS A 271 13.67 -4.15 0.65
CA LYS A 271 13.39 -2.72 0.72
C LYS A 271 14.51 -1.90 1.39
N ASN A 272 15.66 -2.52 1.74
CA ASN A 272 16.83 -1.88 2.37
C ASN A 272 16.48 -1.01 3.60
N ASN A 273 15.66 -1.53 4.53
CA ASN A 273 15.36 -0.80 5.77
C ASN A 273 16.56 -0.86 6.72
N ARG A 274 17.33 0.24 6.77
CA ARG A 274 18.56 0.36 7.56
C ARG A 274 18.41 -0.03 9.05
N PHE A 275 17.27 0.26 9.67
CA PHE A 275 17.05 -0.01 11.09
C PHE A 275 16.81 -1.50 11.34
N TYR A 276 16.00 -2.13 10.50
CA TYR A 276 15.76 -3.56 10.54
C TYR A 276 17.06 -4.34 10.24
N ASP A 277 17.78 -3.97 9.19
CA ASP A 277 19.03 -4.65 8.81
C ASP A 277 20.07 -4.55 9.92
N THR A 278 20.22 -3.37 10.53
CA THR A 278 21.13 -3.15 11.66
C THR A 278 20.73 -3.99 12.87
N MET A 279 19.43 -4.04 13.20
CA MET A 279 18.91 -4.87 14.29
C MET A 279 19.22 -6.36 14.07
N MET A 280 19.00 -6.86 12.85
CA MET A 280 19.24 -8.27 12.52
C MET A 280 20.72 -8.65 12.58
N VAL A 281 21.59 -7.81 12.00
CA VAL A 281 23.04 -8.04 11.97
C VAL A 281 23.63 -7.98 13.38
N LYS A 282 23.32 -6.94 14.17
CA LYS A 282 23.87 -6.78 15.54
C LYS A 282 23.54 -7.94 16.46
N HIS A 283 22.37 -8.56 16.28
CA HIS A 283 21.89 -9.62 17.16
C HIS A 283 22.11 -11.02 16.61
N ASN A 284 22.90 -11.18 15.54
CA ASN A 284 23.16 -12.46 14.86
C ASN A 284 21.87 -13.23 14.53
N ILE A 285 20.77 -12.53 14.24
CA ILE A 285 19.53 -13.15 13.79
C ILE A 285 19.75 -13.53 12.34
N LYS A 286 20.27 -14.73 12.11
CA LYS A 286 20.30 -15.34 10.79
C LYS A 286 18.87 -15.69 10.41
N VAL A 287 18.29 -14.96 9.47
CA VAL A 287 17.14 -15.44 8.68
C VAL A 287 17.67 -16.53 7.74
N ASP A 288 18.10 -17.65 8.33
CA ASP A 288 18.45 -18.84 7.56
C ASP A 288 17.14 -19.37 6.99
N LYS A 289 17.10 -19.64 5.68
CA LYS A 289 16.04 -20.48 5.11
C LYS A 289 15.98 -21.73 6.00
N PRO A 290 14.81 -22.11 6.53
CA PRO A 290 14.72 -23.24 7.44
C PRO A 290 15.38 -24.44 6.75
N LYS A 291 16.46 -24.97 7.33
CA LYS A 291 17.11 -26.16 6.80
C LYS A 291 16.05 -27.25 6.64
N ARG A 292 15.96 -27.87 5.45
CA ARG A 292 15.08 -29.02 5.21
C ARG A 292 15.31 -30.01 6.36
N LYS A 293 14.25 -30.42 7.07
CA LYS A 293 14.37 -31.44 8.14
C LYS A 293 14.83 -32.79 7.60
N ASP A 294 14.59 -33.00 6.32
CA ASP A 294 14.95 -34.12 5.47
C ASP A 294 16.21 -33.85 4.63
N TYR A 295 17.00 -32.82 4.96
CA TYR A 295 18.27 -32.57 4.29
C TYR A 295 19.27 -33.69 4.63
N ILE A 296 19.75 -34.37 3.59
CA ILE A 296 20.78 -35.40 3.64
C ILE A 296 22.04 -34.78 3.06
N GLU A 297 23.10 -34.73 3.85
CA GLU A 297 24.44 -34.33 3.42
C GLU A 297 25.38 -35.52 3.59
N ILE A 298 26.04 -35.91 2.50
CA ILE A 298 26.99 -37.01 2.47
C ILE A 298 28.36 -36.43 2.13
N VAL A 299 29.29 -36.53 3.07
CA VAL A 299 30.67 -36.10 2.89
C VAL A 299 31.51 -37.32 2.54
N ASN A 300 31.99 -37.40 1.30
CA ASN A 300 32.94 -38.43 0.89
C ASN A 300 34.35 -37.99 1.31
N ASN A 301 34.81 -38.48 2.46
CA ASN A 301 36.13 -38.15 3.03
C ASN A 301 37.32 -38.66 2.20
N ILE A 302 37.10 -39.58 1.26
CA ILE A 302 38.15 -40.17 0.41
C ILE A 302 38.35 -39.33 -0.87
N ARG A 303 37.27 -38.73 -1.41
CA ARG A 303 37.29 -37.96 -2.68
C ARG A 303 37.05 -36.45 -2.49
N GLY A 304 36.83 -35.98 -1.26
CA GLY A 304 36.55 -34.58 -0.94
C GLY A 304 35.24 -34.03 -1.51
N LYS A 305 34.32 -34.90 -1.96
CA LYS A 305 33.05 -34.51 -2.59
C LYS A 305 31.92 -34.52 -1.56
N ILE A 306 31.10 -33.46 -1.56
CA ILE A 306 29.88 -33.36 -0.76
C ILE A 306 28.67 -33.58 -1.69
N TYR A 307 27.78 -34.49 -1.31
CA TYR A 307 26.50 -34.71 -2.00
C TYR A 307 25.33 -34.30 -1.10
N THR A 308 24.31 -33.69 -1.71
CA THR A 308 23.08 -33.32 -1.01
C THR A 308 21.88 -33.89 -1.74
N ASN A 309 20.76 -34.09 -1.04
CA ASN A 309 19.50 -34.50 -1.65
C ASN A 309 18.69 -33.35 -2.28
N ASP A 310 19.37 -32.30 -2.75
CA ASP A 310 18.79 -31.23 -3.57
C ASP A 310 18.78 -31.57 -5.06
N SER A 311 19.50 -32.63 -5.45
CA SER A 311 19.54 -33.16 -6.81
C SER A 311 19.06 -34.59 -6.84
N ILE A 312 18.35 -34.96 -7.91
CA ILE A 312 17.92 -36.34 -8.15
C ILE A 312 19.13 -37.28 -8.34
N ILE A 313 18.95 -38.54 -7.96
CA ILE A 313 19.85 -39.64 -8.27
C ILE A 313 19.77 -39.95 -9.76
N ASP A 314 20.94 -39.90 -10.41
CA ASP A 314 21.13 -40.42 -11.76
C ASP A 314 21.21 -41.94 -11.75
N CYS A 315 20.06 -42.56 -12.02
CA CYS A 315 19.85 -44.00 -12.05
C CYS A 315 20.78 -44.74 -13.03
N LYS A 316 21.21 -44.10 -14.14
CA LYS A 316 22.12 -44.70 -15.12
C LYS A 316 23.50 -45.02 -14.54
N LYS A 317 23.87 -44.37 -13.44
CA LYS A 317 25.14 -44.57 -12.74
C LYS A 317 25.15 -45.78 -11.81
N LYS A 318 24.05 -46.55 -11.70
CA LYS A 318 23.97 -47.79 -10.91
C LYS A 318 24.53 -47.61 -9.49
N CYS A 319 24.00 -46.61 -8.79
CA CYS A 319 24.40 -46.14 -7.46
C CYS A 319 25.76 -45.45 -7.32
N LYS A 320 26.63 -45.36 -8.35
CA LYS A 320 27.90 -44.61 -8.21
C LYS A 320 27.63 -43.13 -7.87
N GLY A 321 28.41 -42.57 -6.94
CA GLY A 321 28.22 -41.21 -6.44
C GLY A 321 27.35 -41.17 -5.17
N PRO A 322 26.25 -40.38 -5.11
CA PRO A 322 25.52 -40.15 -3.86
C PRO A 322 25.07 -41.42 -3.13
N LEU A 323 24.53 -42.43 -3.85
CA LEU A 323 24.09 -43.69 -3.24
C LEU A 323 25.23 -44.66 -2.89
N GLU A 324 26.42 -44.47 -3.47
CA GLU A 324 27.62 -45.25 -3.16
C GLU A 324 28.02 -44.96 -1.72
N ASP A 325 28.10 -43.66 -1.41
CA ASP A 325 28.58 -43.11 -0.15
C ASP A 325 27.48 -42.95 0.92
N PHE A 326 26.19 -43.05 0.55
CA PHE A 326 25.09 -42.93 1.50
C PHE A 326 25.01 -44.15 2.45
N PRO A 327 25.17 -43.99 3.78
CA PRO A 327 25.18 -45.11 4.72
C PRO A 327 23.88 -45.94 4.70
N SER A 328 22.74 -45.27 4.55
CA SER A 328 21.41 -45.91 4.53
C SER A 328 20.91 -46.23 3.12
N SER A 329 21.79 -46.25 2.13
CA SER A 329 21.47 -46.64 0.74
C SER A 329 20.80 -48.00 0.64
N ASN A 330 21.23 -48.97 1.45
CA ASN A 330 20.61 -50.30 1.51
C ASN A 330 19.10 -50.21 1.83
N ALA A 331 18.78 -49.51 2.92
CA ALA A 331 17.41 -49.30 3.38
C ALA A 331 16.57 -48.54 2.36
N LEU A 332 17.10 -47.46 1.78
CA LEU A 332 16.40 -46.66 0.77
C LEU A 332 16.02 -47.50 -0.46
N LEU A 333 16.94 -48.33 -0.94
CA LEU A 333 16.72 -49.23 -2.08
C LEU A 333 15.68 -50.31 -1.75
N ILE A 334 15.74 -50.91 -0.56
CA ILE A 334 14.75 -51.90 -0.10
C ILE A 334 13.36 -51.28 -0.02
N ILE A 335 13.23 -50.09 0.58
CA ILE A 335 11.94 -49.38 0.71
C ILE A 335 11.37 -49.05 -0.68
N ALA A 336 12.22 -48.58 -1.59
CA ALA A 336 11.81 -48.33 -2.97
C ALA A 336 11.35 -49.62 -3.67
N ALA A 337 12.00 -50.77 -3.40
CA ALA A 337 11.65 -52.04 -4.00
C ALA A 337 10.29 -52.52 -3.50
N VAL A 338 10.05 -52.49 -2.18
CA VAL A 338 8.75 -52.81 -1.56
C VAL A 338 7.64 -51.90 -2.12
N PHE A 339 7.89 -50.60 -2.22
CA PHE A 339 6.93 -49.64 -2.79
C PHE A 339 6.50 -50.00 -4.22
N VAL A 340 7.43 -50.52 -5.03
CA VAL A 340 7.16 -50.94 -6.43
C VAL A 340 6.50 -52.31 -6.49
N ILE A 341 7.02 -53.33 -5.78
CA ILE A 341 6.49 -54.71 -5.77
C ILE A 341 5.01 -54.70 -5.39
N ASP A 342 4.68 -53.98 -4.31
CA ASP A 342 3.33 -53.96 -3.75
C ASP A 342 2.42 -52.89 -4.38
N LYS A 343 2.92 -52.18 -5.40
CA LYS A 343 2.18 -51.14 -6.14
C LYS A 343 1.54 -50.09 -5.22
N ILE A 344 2.26 -49.72 -4.16
CA ILE A 344 1.78 -48.78 -3.14
C ILE A 344 1.57 -47.41 -3.80
N GLY A 345 0.42 -46.79 -3.54
CA GLY A 345 0.06 -45.50 -4.15
C GLY A 345 -0.61 -45.61 -5.53
N THR A 346 -1.12 -46.79 -5.91
CA THR A 346 -2.06 -46.97 -7.03
C THR A 346 -3.53 -46.78 -6.58
N ARG A 347 -4.46 -46.71 -7.55
CA ARG A 347 -5.80 -46.07 -7.45
C ARG A 347 -6.72 -46.49 -6.28
N THR A 348 -6.47 -47.61 -5.61
CA THR A 348 -7.30 -48.16 -4.52
C THR A 348 -6.98 -47.61 -3.13
N ASP A 349 -5.80 -47.05 -2.89
CA ASP A 349 -5.43 -46.46 -1.58
C ASP A 349 -5.93 -45.01 -1.39
N ILE A 350 -6.58 -44.45 -2.44
CA ILE A 350 -6.88 -43.02 -2.61
C ILE A 350 -8.11 -42.56 -1.81
N VAL A 351 -9.03 -43.45 -1.43
CA VAL A 351 -10.34 -43.06 -0.89
C VAL A 351 -10.25 -42.41 0.51
N ASN A 352 -9.15 -42.61 1.25
CA ASN A 352 -9.05 -42.17 2.65
C ASN A 352 -8.25 -40.88 2.91
N VAL A 353 -7.68 -40.22 1.90
CA VAL A 353 -6.88 -38.99 2.11
C VAL A 353 -7.41 -37.83 1.25
N LYS A 354 -8.21 -36.94 1.88
CA LYS A 354 -8.80 -35.77 1.23
C LYS A 354 -7.75 -34.85 0.60
N SER A 355 -7.97 -34.53 -0.67
CA SER A 355 -7.54 -33.33 -1.42
C SER A 355 -6.06 -32.92 -1.33
N ARG A 356 -5.16 -33.63 -2.03
CA ARG A 356 -3.97 -33.05 -2.69
C ARG A 356 -3.68 -33.83 -3.97
N LYS A 357 -3.53 -33.16 -5.12
CA LYS A 357 -3.10 -33.79 -6.39
C LYS A 357 -1.70 -34.40 -6.21
N LEU A 358 -1.59 -35.73 -6.10
CA LEU A 358 -0.30 -36.42 -6.14
C LEU A 358 -0.40 -37.75 -6.92
N TYR A 359 0.44 -37.80 -7.98
CA TYR A 359 0.83 -38.91 -8.86
C TYR A 359 -0.29 -39.67 -9.62
N MET A 360 -0.56 -39.22 -10.85
CA MET A 360 -0.69 -40.15 -11.96
C MET A 360 0.73 -40.59 -12.31
N GLY A 361 1.07 -41.88 -12.14
CA GLY A 361 2.18 -42.42 -12.92
C GLY A 361 1.96 -42.06 -14.37
N ASN A 362 3.00 -41.66 -15.09
CA ASN A 362 2.84 -41.28 -16.48
C ASN A 362 2.28 -42.51 -17.23
N VAL A 363 0.96 -42.51 -17.44
CA VAL A 363 0.20 -43.62 -18.03
C VAL A 363 0.66 -43.86 -19.47
N ASN A 364 1.37 -42.88 -20.05
CA ASN A 364 1.91 -42.88 -21.40
C ASN A 364 3.41 -43.26 -21.46
N ASN A 365 4.07 -43.61 -20.34
CA ASN A 365 5.47 -43.98 -20.36
C ASN A 365 5.64 -45.43 -20.87
N LYS A 366 5.76 -45.59 -22.19
CA LYS A 366 6.09 -46.84 -22.89
C LYS A 366 7.56 -47.26 -22.70
N VAL A 367 8.14 -47.10 -21.51
CA VAL A 367 9.56 -47.42 -21.25
C VAL A 367 9.67 -48.74 -20.48
N ALA A 368 9.87 -49.82 -21.23
CA ALA A 368 10.81 -50.92 -20.94
C ALA A 368 10.95 -51.40 -19.46
N ASN A 369 9.91 -51.98 -18.87
CA ASN A 369 10.04 -52.78 -17.63
C ASN A 369 10.60 -54.18 -17.97
N TYR A 370 11.92 -54.32 -18.10
CA TYR A 370 12.56 -55.60 -18.46
C TYR A 370 12.79 -56.56 -17.28
N ILE A 371 12.20 -56.31 -16.11
CA ILE A 371 12.44 -57.10 -14.89
C ILE A 371 11.09 -57.45 -14.23
N LYS A 372 10.83 -58.76 -14.06
CA LYS A 372 9.67 -59.28 -13.33
C LYS A 372 9.78 -58.96 -11.84
N ASP A 373 8.67 -58.63 -11.18
CA ASP A 373 8.58 -58.33 -9.74
C ASP A 373 9.26 -59.40 -8.87
N ASP A 374 9.22 -60.66 -9.31
CA ASP A 374 9.93 -61.82 -8.72
C ASP A 374 11.43 -61.58 -8.48
N THR A 375 12.07 -60.73 -9.31
CA THR A 375 13.51 -60.43 -9.22
C THR A 375 13.81 -59.47 -8.07
N LEU A 376 12.97 -58.45 -7.88
CA LEU A 376 13.09 -57.51 -6.75
C LEU A 376 12.82 -58.24 -5.43
N ILE A 377 11.78 -59.10 -5.41
CA ILE A 377 11.43 -59.95 -4.27
C ILE A 377 12.62 -60.83 -3.86
N LYS A 378 13.27 -61.50 -4.84
CA LYS A 378 14.43 -62.36 -4.57
C LYS A 378 15.56 -61.60 -3.87
N TYR A 379 15.80 -60.34 -4.24
CA TYR A 379 16.88 -59.54 -3.66
C TYR A 379 16.58 -59.07 -2.23
N LEU A 380 15.32 -59.03 -1.79
CA LEU A 380 14.99 -58.67 -0.41
C LEU A 380 15.57 -59.67 0.61
N ASN A 381 15.70 -60.94 0.25
CA ASN A 381 16.28 -61.96 1.13
C ASN A 381 17.80 -62.09 1.04
N ASP A 382 18.45 -61.40 0.09
CA ASP A 382 19.89 -61.51 -0.14
C ASP A 382 20.71 -60.87 1.00
N LYS A 383 21.85 -61.47 1.33
CA LYS A 383 22.76 -60.98 2.38
C LYS A 383 23.42 -59.63 2.02
N HIS A 384 23.56 -59.37 0.72
CA HIS A 384 24.17 -58.18 0.12
C HIS A 384 23.29 -57.64 -1.02
N PRO A 385 22.11 -57.08 -0.74
CA PRO A 385 21.14 -56.74 -1.77
C PRO A 385 21.52 -55.46 -2.53
N LYS A 386 22.30 -54.53 -1.93
CA LYS A 386 22.68 -53.24 -2.53
C LYS A 386 23.32 -53.40 -3.92
N PRO A 387 24.39 -54.19 -4.15
CA PRO A 387 24.94 -54.40 -5.49
C PRO A 387 23.93 -54.92 -6.52
N LEU A 388 23.07 -55.86 -6.11
CA LEU A 388 22.05 -56.46 -6.97
C LEU A 388 20.97 -55.43 -7.35
N LEU A 389 20.46 -54.72 -6.35
CA LEU A 389 19.47 -53.65 -6.52
C LEU A 389 20.04 -52.49 -7.35
N CYS A 390 21.30 -52.10 -7.14
CA CYS A 390 21.95 -51.04 -7.91
C CYS A 390 22.10 -51.38 -9.41
N ASN A 391 22.34 -52.66 -9.73
CA ASN A 391 22.51 -53.14 -11.10
C ASN A 391 21.22 -53.14 -11.94
N ILE A 392 20.07 -52.93 -11.30
CA ILE A 392 18.76 -52.94 -11.94
C ILE A 392 18.04 -51.57 -11.91
N ILE A 393 18.61 -50.56 -11.24
CA ILE A 393 17.99 -49.22 -11.11
C ILE A 393 17.72 -48.58 -12.48
N ASP A 394 18.67 -48.70 -13.42
CA ASP A 394 18.54 -48.16 -14.78
C ASP A 394 17.64 -49.01 -15.70
N LYS A 395 17.25 -50.20 -15.25
CA LYS A 395 16.43 -51.17 -16.01
C LYS A 395 14.95 -51.14 -15.62
N ASN A 396 14.58 -50.38 -14.58
CA ASN A 396 13.19 -50.23 -14.11
C ASN A 396 12.91 -48.78 -13.72
N GLN A 397 12.11 -48.08 -14.54
CA GLN A 397 11.83 -46.66 -14.34
C GLN A 397 11.01 -46.39 -13.07
N ASN A 398 10.05 -47.26 -12.74
CA ASN A 398 9.24 -47.11 -11.52
C ASN A 398 10.10 -47.21 -10.26
N TYR A 399 11.11 -48.09 -10.30
CA TYR A 399 12.07 -48.24 -9.22
C TYR A 399 12.99 -47.02 -9.09
N CYS A 400 13.49 -46.49 -10.21
CA CYS A 400 14.23 -45.23 -10.24
C CYS A 400 13.41 -44.05 -9.68
N ASP A 401 12.14 -43.94 -10.07
CA ASP A 401 11.23 -42.89 -9.59
C ASP A 401 10.97 -43.01 -8.08
N ALA A 402 10.79 -44.23 -7.58
CA ALA A 402 10.61 -44.50 -6.15
C ALA A 402 11.85 -44.09 -5.33
N ILE A 403 13.05 -44.47 -5.79
CA ILE A 403 14.32 -44.06 -5.19
C ILE A 403 14.43 -42.53 -5.12
N ASN A 404 14.13 -41.83 -6.21
CA ASN A 404 14.22 -40.38 -6.27
C ASN A 404 13.19 -39.68 -5.37
N LYS A 405 11.97 -40.22 -5.25
CA LYS A 405 10.96 -39.70 -4.32
C LYS A 405 11.40 -39.83 -2.86
N ILE A 406 11.93 -40.99 -2.49
CA ILE A 406 12.43 -41.23 -1.13
C ILE A 406 13.66 -40.38 -0.86
N TRP A 407 14.58 -40.24 -1.82
CA TRP A 407 15.79 -39.43 -1.70
C TRP A 407 15.49 -37.94 -1.52
N MET A 408 14.66 -37.36 -2.40
CA MET A 408 14.40 -35.92 -2.44
C MET A 408 13.52 -35.42 -1.28
N ASN A 409 12.63 -36.29 -0.77
CA ASN A 409 11.66 -35.92 0.26
C ASN A 409 11.26 -37.11 1.16
N PRO A 410 12.20 -37.71 1.91
CA PRO A 410 11.97 -38.93 2.69
C PRO A 410 10.88 -38.74 3.75
N ILE A 411 10.82 -37.57 4.39
CA ILE A 411 9.84 -37.31 5.46
C ILE A 411 8.41 -37.32 4.91
N ASN A 412 8.10 -36.58 3.85
CA ASN A 412 6.72 -36.56 3.33
C ASN A 412 6.36 -37.89 2.65
N PHE A 413 7.32 -38.55 1.98
CA PHE A 413 7.09 -39.87 1.40
C PHE A 413 6.67 -40.88 2.49
N LEU A 414 7.43 -40.98 3.58
CA LEU A 414 7.14 -41.91 4.68
C LEU A 414 5.91 -41.50 5.50
N LYS A 415 5.56 -40.21 5.54
CA LYS A 415 4.28 -39.76 6.11
C LYS A 415 3.08 -40.31 5.34
N LEU A 416 3.18 -40.38 4.01
CA LEU A 416 2.09 -40.85 3.16
C LEU A 416 2.03 -42.37 3.06
N TYR A 417 3.18 -43.02 2.88
CA TYR A 417 3.25 -44.44 2.52
C TYR A 417 3.90 -45.33 3.58
N GLY A 418 4.50 -44.75 4.62
CA GLY A 418 5.32 -45.48 5.58
C GLY A 418 4.56 -46.56 6.35
N GLU A 419 3.30 -46.33 6.74
CA GLU A 419 2.48 -47.35 7.43
C GLU A 419 2.27 -48.59 6.55
N LYS A 420 1.89 -48.39 5.29
CA LYS A 420 1.66 -49.50 4.34
C LYS A 420 2.95 -50.26 4.04
N ILE A 421 4.07 -49.54 3.90
CA ILE A 421 5.38 -50.15 3.72
C ILE A 421 5.78 -50.99 4.94
N ILE A 422 5.54 -50.51 6.16
CA ILE A 422 5.80 -51.27 7.40
C ILE A 422 4.93 -52.54 7.44
N GLU A 423 3.64 -52.45 7.10
CA GLU A 423 2.73 -53.59 7.04
C GLU A 423 3.27 -54.68 6.10
N ASN A 424 3.71 -54.30 4.90
CA ASN A 424 4.25 -55.24 3.92
C ASN A 424 5.62 -55.79 4.35
N LEU A 425 6.49 -54.98 4.94
CA LEU A 425 7.76 -55.46 5.53
C LEU A 425 7.52 -56.49 6.64
N ASN A 426 6.52 -56.28 7.50
CA ASN A 426 6.13 -57.24 8.54
C ASN A 426 5.62 -58.56 7.93
N TYR A 427 4.80 -58.48 6.88
CA TYR A 427 4.34 -59.64 6.14
C TYR A 427 5.51 -60.42 5.53
N TYR A 428 6.42 -59.73 4.82
CA TYR A 428 7.62 -60.36 4.24
C TYR A 428 8.54 -60.97 5.28
N LYS A 429 8.62 -60.37 6.47
CA LYS A 429 9.40 -60.95 7.56
C LYS A 429 8.77 -62.24 8.08
N LYS A 430 7.44 -62.27 8.22
CA LYS A 430 6.68 -63.45 8.66
C LYS A 430 6.76 -64.60 7.65
N THR A 431 6.80 -64.29 6.35
CA THR A 431 6.86 -65.28 5.25
C THR A 431 8.29 -65.60 4.79
N ASN A 432 9.33 -65.11 5.49
CA ASN A 432 10.75 -65.31 5.16
C ASN A 432 11.16 -64.82 3.75
N VAL A 433 10.46 -63.80 3.24
CA VAL A 433 10.77 -63.14 1.96
C VAL A 433 11.89 -62.09 2.13
N ILE A 434 12.09 -61.58 3.34
CA ILE A 434 13.15 -60.63 3.69
C ILE A 434 13.94 -61.15 4.89
N ASN A 435 15.27 -61.03 4.86
CA ASN A 435 16.11 -61.43 5.99
C ASN A 435 16.09 -60.40 7.12
N ASP A 436 16.51 -60.81 8.33
CA ASP A 436 16.52 -59.97 9.53
C ASP A 436 17.24 -58.64 9.35
N LYS A 437 18.40 -58.68 8.69
CA LYS A 437 19.25 -57.50 8.51
C LYS A 437 18.56 -56.46 7.62
N ASN A 438 18.05 -56.87 6.46
CA ASN A 438 17.39 -55.98 5.51
C ASN A 438 16.08 -55.42 6.08
N TYR A 439 15.32 -56.24 6.81
CA TYR A 439 14.13 -55.80 7.54
C TYR A 439 14.48 -54.74 8.60
N ALA A 440 15.49 -55.00 9.43
CA ALA A 440 15.94 -54.06 10.46
C ALA A 440 16.47 -52.75 9.86
N ASP A 441 17.27 -52.81 8.79
CA ASP A 441 17.79 -51.63 8.08
C ASP A 441 16.65 -50.76 7.52
N ALA A 442 15.63 -51.38 6.89
CA ALA A 442 14.46 -50.69 6.36
C ALA A 442 13.64 -50.03 7.46
N LEU A 443 13.30 -50.75 8.54
CA LEU A 443 12.57 -50.19 9.67
C LEU A 443 13.33 -49.05 10.34
N ARG A 444 14.64 -49.22 10.57
CA ARG A 444 15.47 -48.16 11.17
C ARG A 444 15.41 -46.89 10.35
N PHE A 445 15.51 -46.98 9.02
CA PHE A 445 15.37 -45.81 8.14
C PHE A 445 13.96 -45.20 8.25
N ILE A 446 12.91 -46.01 8.21
CA ILE A 446 11.53 -45.51 8.30
C ILE A 446 11.31 -44.75 9.62
N TYR A 447 11.73 -45.32 10.75
CA TYR A 447 11.60 -44.70 12.06
C TYR A 447 12.51 -43.49 12.22
N GLU A 448 13.76 -43.52 11.75
CA GLU A 448 14.68 -42.36 11.83
C GLU A 448 14.06 -41.11 11.17
N TYR A 449 13.46 -41.26 9.99
CA TYR A 449 12.83 -40.14 9.28
C TYR A 449 11.41 -39.83 9.77
N LYS A 450 10.68 -40.81 10.33
CA LYS A 450 9.41 -40.56 11.03
C LYS A 450 9.62 -39.83 12.36
N ASP A 451 10.62 -40.16 13.15
CA ASP A 451 10.88 -39.53 14.46
C ASP A 451 11.36 -38.08 14.32
N LYS A 452 12.00 -37.73 13.18
CA LYS A 452 12.25 -36.32 12.79
C LYS A 452 10.94 -35.50 12.62
N LEU A 453 9.76 -36.14 12.55
CA LEU A 453 8.45 -35.48 12.63
C LEU A 453 8.02 -35.13 14.07
N ILE A 454 8.53 -35.83 15.09
CA ILE A 454 7.99 -35.87 16.47
C ILE A 454 8.82 -35.03 17.45
N GLN A 455 9.62 -34.07 17.01
CA GLN A 455 9.94 -32.95 17.89
C GLN A 455 8.70 -32.05 18.00
N LYS A 456 7.78 -32.41 18.91
CA LYS A 456 6.73 -31.50 19.39
C LYS A 456 7.45 -30.28 19.96
N LYS A 457 7.59 -29.23 19.15
CA LYS A 457 7.96 -27.92 19.68
C LYS A 457 6.98 -27.61 20.80
N PRO A 458 7.42 -27.03 21.93
CA PRO A 458 6.50 -26.56 22.94
C PRO A 458 5.42 -25.70 22.26
N VAL A 459 4.16 -26.10 22.43
CA VAL A 459 3.03 -25.37 21.87
C VAL A 459 2.86 -24.13 22.73
N HIS A 460 3.34 -22.99 22.24
CA HIS A 460 3.15 -21.73 22.91
C HIS A 460 1.74 -21.22 22.66
N ILE A 461 1.07 -20.79 23.73
CA ILE A 461 -0.23 -20.14 23.63
C ILE A 461 -0.01 -18.70 23.16
N PRO A 462 -0.80 -18.19 22.19
CA PRO A 462 -0.73 -16.81 21.75
C PRO A 462 -1.28 -15.87 22.83
N GLU A 463 -0.39 -15.34 23.67
CA GLU A 463 -0.70 -14.42 24.76
C GLU A 463 0.34 -13.28 24.80
N PRO A 464 -0.03 -12.08 25.28
CA PRO A 464 0.93 -10.97 25.38
C PRO A 464 1.95 -11.23 26.51
N PRO A 465 3.14 -10.61 26.45
CA PRO A 465 4.10 -10.69 27.53
C PRO A 465 3.53 -10.05 28.80
N LYS A 466 3.96 -10.51 29.99
CA LYS A 466 3.46 -9.99 31.28
C LYS A 466 4.02 -8.60 31.62
N THR A 467 5.17 -8.25 31.07
CA THR A 467 5.88 -6.98 31.29
C THR A 467 6.34 -6.40 29.96
N LYS A 468 6.62 -5.09 29.91
CA LYS A 468 7.25 -4.48 28.74
C LYS A 468 8.63 -5.15 28.53
N LEU A 469 8.94 -5.48 27.29
CA LEU A 469 10.21 -6.08 26.86
C LEU A 469 10.96 -5.07 25.99
N THR A 470 12.29 -5.22 25.86
CA THR A 470 13.05 -4.49 24.84
C THR A 470 12.63 -4.91 23.44
N ASN A 471 13.00 -4.12 22.43
CA ASN A 471 12.58 -4.37 21.05
C ASN A 471 12.95 -5.80 20.56
N ILE A 472 14.18 -6.22 20.84
CA ILE A 472 14.71 -7.53 20.43
C ILE A 472 14.11 -8.70 21.22
N GLU A 473 13.84 -8.50 22.51
CA GLU A 473 13.20 -9.51 23.35
C GLU A 473 11.74 -9.72 22.93
N LEU A 474 11.02 -8.64 22.65
CA LEU A 474 9.65 -8.71 22.15
C LEU A 474 9.61 -9.40 20.78
N TYR A 475 10.55 -9.07 19.90
CA TYR A 475 10.68 -9.72 18.59
C TYR A 475 10.75 -11.25 18.73
N LYS A 476 11.68 -11.75 19.55
CA LYS A 476 11.86 -13.19 19.82
C LYS A 476 10.64 -13.80 20.52
N TYR A 477 10.02 -13.06 21.43
CA TYR A 477 8.82 -13.51 22.13
C TYR A 477 7.66 -13.71 21.14
N VAL A 478 7.41 -12.75 20.25
CA VAL A 478 6.34 -12.81 19.25
C VAL A 478 6.58 -13.92 18.24
N GLU A 479 7.81 -14.05 17.74
CA GLU A 479 8.18 -15.15 16.82
C GLU A 479 7.83 -16.52 17.40
N LYS A 480 8.00 -16.69 18.72
CA LYS A 480 7.77 -17.95 19.42
C LYS A 480 6.30 -18.16 19.81
N HIS A 481 5.68 -17.18 20.47
CA HIS A 481 4.34 -17.30 21.06
C HIS A 481 3.21 -17.12 20.04
N PHE A 482 3.47 -16.40 18.94
CA PHE A 482 2.47 -16.10 17.92
C PHE A 482 2.83 -16.72 16.55
N ALA A 483 3.72 -17.72 16.54
CA ALA A 483 4.11 -18.47 15.34
C ALA A 483 2.93 -18.95 14.46
N PRO A 484 1.77 -19.40 15.01
CA PRO A 484 0.61 -19.79 14.19
C PRO A 484 0.05 -18.67 13.30
N TYR A 485 0.36 -17.40 13.59
CA TYR A 485 -0.09 -16.25 12.82
C TYR A 485 1.01 -15.73 11.87
N LYS A 486 2.07 -16.50 11.61
CA LYS A 486 3.08 -16.13 10.61
C LYS A 486 2.46 -16.18 9.21
N TRP A 487 2.69 -15.14 8.40
CA TRP A 487 2.25 -15.08 7.01
C TRP A 487 3.12 -15.97 6.13
N ASP A 488 2.47 -16.73 5.25
CA ASP A 488 3.14 -17.42 4.15
C ASP A 488 3.57 -16.43 3.07
N TYR A 489 4.45 -16.87 2.16
CA TYR A 489 4.78 -16.11 0.96
C TYR A 489 3.51 -15.88 0.11
N ILE A 490 3.38 -14.67 -0.44
CA ILE A 490 2.21 -14.30 -1.24
C ILE A 490 2.24 -15.09 -2.56
N ASP A 491 1.24 -15.94 -2.77
CA ASP A 491 0.95 -16.54 -4.08
C ASP A 491 0.03 -15.61 -4.90
N ILE A 492 0.50 -15.18 -6.08
CA ILE A 492 -0.19 -14.20 -6.93
C ILE A 492 -1.23 -14.92 -7.80
N LYS A 493 -2.39 -15.19 -7.20
CA LYS A 493 -3.59 -15.71 -7.86
C LYS A 493 -4.78 -14.78 -7.68
N ASN A 494 -5.75 -14.78 -8.57
CA ASN A 494 -6.94 -13.95 -8.40
C ASN A 494 -7.79 -14.50 -7.24
N LYS A 495 -7.85 -13.78 -6.10
CA LYS A 495 -8.67 -14.14 -4.94
C LYS A 495 -9.97 -13.34 -4.85
N CYS A 496 -10.30 -12.55 -5.87
CA CYS A 496 -11.50 -11.72 -5.92
C CYS A 496 -12.65 -12.37 -6.69
N VAL A 497 -12.41 -13.51 -7.32
CA VAL A 497 -13.40 -14.35 -7.98
C VAL A 497 -13.41 -15.69 -7.26
N ALA A 498 -14.59 -16.28 -7.05
CA ALA A 498 -14.69 -17.63 -6.49
C ALA A 498 -13.98 -18.61 -7.46
N GLU A 499 -13.16 -19.52 -6.95
CA GLU A 499 -12.54 -20.55 -7.78
C GLU A 499 -13.67 -21.42 -8.39
N ASP A 500 -13.73 -21.50 -9.73
CA ASP A 500 -14.73 -22.30 -10.49
C ASP A 500 -14.65 -23.82 -10.18
N ASP A 501 -13.63 -24.29 -9.46
CA ASP A 501 -13.40 -25.69 -9.11
C ASP A 501 -14.07 -26.16 -7.80
N ASP A 502 -14.81 -25.30 -7.08
CA ASP A 502 -15.48 -25.65 -5.82
C ASP A 502 -17.01 -25.75 -5.95
N ILE A 503 -17.50 -26.27 -7.08
CA ILE A 503 -18.94 -26.60 -7.29
C ILE A 503 -19.46 -27.60 -6.24
N THR A 504 -18.58 -28.34 -5.56
CA THR A 504 -18.96 -29.22 -4.44
C THR A 504 -18.83 -28.59 -3.04
N LYS A 505 -18.51 -27.30 -2.93
CA LYS A 505 -18.66 -26.49 -1.70
C LYS A 505 -19.55 -25.27 -1.85
N ALA A 506 -20.17 -25.08 -3.01
CA ALA A 506 -21.42 -24.34 -3.14
C ALA A 506 -22.61 -25.18 -2.60
N LEU A 507 -22.51 -25.65 -1.36
CA LEU A 507 -23.70 -25.89 -0.55
C LEU A 507 -24.33 -24.51 -0.28
N PRO A 508 -25.66 -24.41 -0.27
CA PRO A 508 -26.40 -23.27 -0.78
C PRO A 508 -25.97 -21.95 -0.14
N LYS A 509 -26.08 -20.86 -0.91
CA LYS A 509 -26.27 -19.52 -0.34
C LYS A 509 -27.37 -19.63 0.71
N ASP A 510 -26.95 -19.81 1.96
CA ASP A 510 -27.82 -19.58 3.09
C ASP A 510 -28.33 -18.15 2.89
N ASN A 511 -29.64 -18.01 2.75
CA ASN A 511 -30.37 -16.77 2.52
C ASN A 511 -30.27 -15.80 3.73
N LYS A 512 -29.16 -15.86 4.48
CA LYS A 512 -28.98 -15.23 5.79
C LYS A 512 -28.69 -13.73 5.70
N GLY A 513 -28.38 -13.18 4.52
CA GLY A 513 -28.19 -11.73 4.33
C GLY A 513 -26.97 -11.14 5.04
N TYR A 514 -26.06 -11.98 5.55
CA TYR A 514 -24.80 -11.61 6.21
C TYR A 514 -23.68 -12.63 5.90
N GLU A 515 -22.42 -12.21 6.11
CA GLU A 515 -21.18 -12.97 5.91
C GLU A 515 -20.43 -13.04 7.25
N ILE A 516 -20.08 -14.25 7.71
CA ILE A 516 -19.19 -14.44 8.87
C ILE A 516 -17.75 -14.33 8.39
N VAL A 517 -17.02 -13.33 8.88
CA VAL A 517 -15.68 -13.02 8.40
C VAL A 517 -14.65 -13.98 8.99
N THR A 518 -13.82 -14.56 8.13
CA THR A 518 -12.58 -15.25 8.53
C THR A 518 -11.46 -14.23 8.66
N PHE A 519 -10.83 -14.17 9.84
CA PHE A 519 -9.80 -13.18 10.13
C PHE A 519 -8.46 -13.53 9.47
N SER A 520 -7.73 -12.50 9.04
CA SER A 520 -6.33 -12.65 8.60
C SER A 520 -5.40 -12.97 9.77
N ASN A 521 -4.20 -13.45 9.45
CA ASN A 521 -3.17 -13.74 10.44
C ASN A 521 -2.87 -12.53 11.34
N THR A 522 -2.75 -11.32 10.77
CA THR A 522 -2.53 -10.12 11.58
C THR A 522 -3.75 -9.74 12.42
N GLN A 523 -4.97 -9.94 11.90
CA GLN A 523 -6.19 -9.71 12.67
C GLN A 523 -6.26 -10.63 13.89
N ASN A 524 -5.91 -11.90 13.72
CA ASN A 524 -5.79 -12.89 14.79
C ASN A 524 -4.68 -12.55 15.79
N PHE A 525 -3.54 -12.06 15.30
CA PHE A 525 -2.45 -11.60 16.14
C PHE A 525 -2.87 -10.41 17.02
N VAL A 526 -3.37 -9.32 16.43
CA VAL A 526 -3.68 -8.07 17.16
C VAL A 526 -4.74 -8.30 18.24
N GLN A 527 -5.79 -9.08 17.95
CA GLN A 527 -6.84 -9.37 18.93
C GLN A 527 -6.37 -10.22 20.12
N LYS A 528 -5.25 -10.94 20.00
CA LYS A 528 -4.64 -11.73 21.08
C LYS A 528 -3.47 -11.02 21.75
N PHE A 529 -2.80 -10.10 21.06
CA PHE A 529 -1.70 -9.32 21.61
C PHE A 529 -2.16 -8.09 22.39
N LEU A 530 -3.16 -7.34 21.89
CA LEU A 530 -3.72 -6.21 22.61
C LEU A 530 -4.96 -6.65 23.38
N THR A 531 -4.79 -6.89 24.67
CA THR A 531 -5.84 -7.27 25.63
C THR A 531 -5.78 -6.35 26.85
N PRO A 532 -6.76 -6.42 27.78
CA PRO A 532 -6.68 -5.72 29.06
C PRO A 532 -5.38 -6.00 29.83
N GLN A 533 -4.88 -7.25 29.79
CA GLN A 533 -3.68 -7.70 30.51
C GLN A 533 -2.38 -7.26 29.87
N SER A 534 -2.39 -6.85 28.60
CA SER A 534 -1.16 -6.42 27.94
C SER A 534 -0.50 -5.27 28.71
N PRO A 535 0.83 -5.28 28.88
CA PRO A 535 1.56 -4.24 29.63
C PRO A 535 1.60 -2.90 28.88
N TYR A 536 1.09 -2.88 27.65
CA TYR A 536 0.99 -1.72 26.79
C TYR A 536 -0.35 -1.01 26.99
N LYS A 537 -0.31 0.33 27.01
CA LYS A 537 -1.49 1.20 27.15
C LYS A 537 -2.32 1.32 25.88
N GLY A 538 -1.80 0.84 24.76
CA GLY A 538 -2.54 0.80 23.50
C GLY A 538 -1.67 0.36 22.33
N MET A 539 -2.21 0.51 21.14
CA MET A 539 -1.51 0.18 19.89
C MET A 539 -1.95 1.11 18.76
N LEU A 540 -0.99 1.46 17.91
CA LEU A 540 -1.17 2.08 16.61
C LEU A 540 -1.21 0.99 15.54
N LEU A 541 -2.36 0.81 14.91
CA LEU A 541 -2.50 0.04 13.68
C LEU A 541 -2.05 0.91 12.51
N PHE A 542 -0.75 0.87 12.22
CA PHE A 542 -0.16 1.45 11.03
C PHE A 542 -0.38 0.50 9.84
N HIS A 543 -1.64 0.33 9.45
CA HIS A 543 -2.00 -0.59 8.38
C HIS A 543 -2.48 0.16 7.15
N SER A 544 -2.02 -0.30 5.99
CA SER A 544 -2.46 0.10 4.65
C SER A 544 -3.99 0.06 4.48
N VAL A 545 -4.46 0.82 3.50
CA VAL A 545 -5.88 0.84 3.14
C VAL A 545 -6.32 -0.55 2.64
N GLY A 546 -7.53 -0.99 3.00
CA GLY A 546 -8.04 -2.31 2.60
C GLY A 546 -7.48 -3.50 3.39
N SER A 547 -6.59 -3.27 4.38
CA SER A 547 -6.10 -4.33 5.27
C SER A 547 -7.12 -4.88 6.27
N GLY A 548 -8.32 -4.27 6.34
CA GLY A 548 -9.37 -4.65 7.27
C GLY A 548 -9.23 -4.06 8.68
N LYS A 549 -8.60 -2.88 8.86
CA LYS A 549 -8.44 -2.19 10.15
C LYS A 549 -9.71 -2.14 11.00
N THR A 550 -10.86 -1.80 10.40
CA THR A 550 -12.16 -1.76 11.08
C THR A 550 -12.51 -3.12 11.68
N CYS A 551 -12.33 -4.19 10.91
CA CYS A 551 -12.56 -5.56 11.35
C CYS A 551 -11.57 -5.96 12.47
N THR A 552 -10.29 -5.60 12.33
CA THR A 552 -9.27 -5.79 13.38
C THR A 552 -9.71 -5.14 14.70
N ALA A 553 -10.15 -3.89 14.66
CA ALA A 553 -10.52 -3.16 15.87
C ALA A 553 -11.81 -3.69 16.52
N ILE A 554 -12.82 -4.06 15.73
CA ILE A 554 -14.03 -4.73 16.23
C ILE A 554 -13.66 -6.07 16.89
N ALA A 555 -12.82 -6.87 16.22
CA ALA A 555 -12.40 -8.16 16.74
C ALA A 555 -11.62 -8.01 18.05
N THR A 556 -10.63 -7.12 18.10
CA THR A 556 -9.88 -6.83 19.32
C THR A 556 -10.78 -6.37 20.46
N ALA A 557 -11.73 -5.46 20.20
CA ALA A 557 -12.65 -4.97 21.22
C ALA A 557 -13.56 -6.06 21.80
N THR A 558 -14.02 -7.00 20.96
CA THR A 558 -15.05 -7.97 21.34
C THR A 558 -14.48 -9.30 21.85
N ASN A 559 -13.23 -9.62 21.48
CA ASN A 559 -12.55 -10.85 21.91
C ASN A 559 -12.26 -10.88 23.41
N THR A 560 -11.82 -9.75 24.00
CA THR A 560 -11.40 -9.67 25.41
C THR A 560 -11.95 -8.46 26.16
N PHE A 561 -11.78 -7.25 25.63
CA PHE A 561 -12.18 -6.01 26.32
C PHE A 561 -13.66 -6.01 26.74
N ASP A 562 -14.58 -6.26 25.81
CA ASP A 562 -16.02 -6.30 26.10
C ASP A 562 -16.34 -7.38 27.16
N ARG A 563 -15.75 -8.58 27.02
CA ARG A 563 -15.95 -9.71 27.94
C ARG A 563 -15.48 -9.40 29.36
N GLU A 564 -14.47 -8.56 29.50
CA GLU A 564 -13.93 -8.10 30.79
C GLU A 564 -14.56 -6.80 31.30
N GLY A 565 -15.67 -6.38 30.67
CA GLY A 565 -16.47 -5.25 31.12
C GLY A 565 -15.91 -3.89 30.72
N TYR A 566 -14.95 -3.82 29.80
CA TYR A 566 -14.49 -2.54 29.27
C TYR A 566 -15.57 -1.90 28.41
N LYS A 567 -15.72 -0.58 28.55
CA LYS A 567 -16.55 0.22 27.65
C LYS A 567 -15.85 0.43 26.33
N ILE A 568 -16.55 0.22 25.22
CA ILE A 568 -15.99 0.41 23.88
C ILE A 568 -16.49 1.74 23.33
N LEU A 569 -15.57 2.69 23.16
CA LEU A 569 -15.86 4.02 22.62
C LEU A 569 -15.16 4.19 21.26
N TRP A 570 -15.95 4.28 20.19
CA TRP A 570 -15.43 4.49 18.85
C TRP A 570 -15.55 5.94 18.39
N VAL A 571 -14.44 6.53 17.93
CA VAL A 571 -14.36 7.88 17.37
C VAL A 571 -14.02 7.79 15.89
N THR A 572 -14.89 8.32 15.02
CA THR A 572 -14.68 8.37 13.56
C THR A 572 -15.42 9.56 12.92
N ARG A 573 -15.29 9.76 11.60
CA ARG A 573 -16.07 10.78 10.87
C ARG A 573 -17.56 10.40 10.81
N HIS A 574 -18.42 11.41 10.71
CA HIS A 574 -19.87 11.18 10.54
C HIS A 574 -20.19 10.26 9.35
N THR A 575 -19.45 10.40 8.26
CA THR A 575 -19.61 9.62 7.03
C THR A 575 -19.15 8.16 7.12
N LEU A 576 -18.32 7.81 8.10
CA LEU A 576 -17.74 6.47 8.24
C LEU A 576 -18.45 5.61 9.31
N LYS A 577 -19.44 6.18 10.02
CA LYS A 577 -20.19 5.43 11.04
C LYS A 577 -20.96 4.24 10.45
N GLU A 578 -21.45 4.36 9.21
CA GLU A 578 -22.17 3.28 8.53
C GLU A 578 -21.26 2.09 8.24
N ASP A 579 -20.00 2.32 7.88
CA ASP A 579 -19.03 1.26 7.61
C ASP A 579 -18.73 0.42 8.85
N ILE A 580 -18.75 1.01 10.05
CA ILE A 580 -18.62 0.26 11.32
C ILE A 580 -19.79 -0.72 11.43
N TRP A 581 -21.02 -0.26 11.24
CA TRP A 581 -22.21 -1.12 11.37
C TRP A 581 -22.25 -2.22 10.31
N LYS A 582 -21.80 -1.92 9.08
CA LYS A 582 -21.64 -2.94 8.04
C LYS A 582 -20.67 -4.05 8.48
N ASN A 583 -19.54 -3.71 9.09
CA ASN A 583 -18.58 -4.69 9.62
C ASN A 583 -19.00 -5.32 10.97
N MET A 584 -20.13 -4.89 11.54
CA MET A 584 -20.70 -5.49 12.75
C MET A 584 -21.78 -6.52 12.40
N PHE A 585 -22.63 -6.22 11.41
CA PHE A 585 -23.84 -7.00 11.13
C PHE A 585 -23.93 -7.64 9.75
N ASP A 586 -23.26 -7.08 8.74
CA ASP A 586 -23.34 -7.61 7.37
C ASP A 586 -22.09 -8.41 7.04
N LYS A 587 -20.91 -7.90 7.40
CA LYS A 587 -19.63 -8.61 7.41
C LYS A 587 -19.18 -8.77 8.85
N ILE A 588 -19.68 -9.79 9.53
CA ILE A 588 -19.66 -9.89 10.98
C ILE A 588 -18.23 -10.11 11.47
N CYS A 589 -17.58 -9.06 11.96
CA CYS A 589 -16.26 -9.09 12.61
C CYS A 589 -16.34 -9.16 14.14
N ASN A 590 -17.54 -9.01 14.71
CA ASN A 590 -17.76 -9.07 16.15
C ASN A 590 -17.77 -10.53 16.63
N LEU A 591 -16.78 -10.92 17.43
CA LEU A 591 -16.63 -12.32 17.86
C LEU A 591 -17.80 -12.81 18.72
N ILE A 592 -18.38 -11.95 19.56
CA ILE A 592 -19.54 -12.31 20.40
C ILE A 592 -20.74 -12.62 19.51
N ILE A 593 -20.96 -11.82 18.46
CA ILE A 593 -22.04 -12.09 17.48
C ILE A 593 -21.74 -13.37 16.71
N GLN A 594 -20.50 -13.57 16.23
CA GLN A 594 -20.14 -14.80 15.52
C GLN A 594 -20.43 -16.05 16.38
N GLU A 595 -20.05 -16.04 17.66
CA GLU A 595 -20.33 -17.13 18.59
C GLU A 595 -21.83 -17.38 18.78
N ARG A 596 -22.63 -16.33 18.99
CA ARG A 596 -24.09 -16.46 19.11
C ARG A 596 -24.73 -17.09 17.87
N LEU A 597 -24.32 -16.63 16.69
CA LEU A 597 -24.83 -17.17 15.42
C LEU A 597 -24.38 -18.61 15.19
N ASN A 598 -23.14 -18.94 15.54
CA ASN A 598 -22.63 -20.32 15.47
C ASN A 598 -23.36 -21.24 16.46
N ASN A 599 -23.86 -20.69 17.57
CA ASN A 599 -24.71 -21.40 18.53
C ASN A 599 -26.21 -21.45 18.13
N GLY A 600 -26.56 -20.96 16.94
CA GLY A 600 -27.91 -21.07 16.38
C GLY A 600 -28.83 -19.87 16.62
N GLU A 601 -28.35 -18.76 17.21
CA GLU A 601 -29.15 -17.53 17.30
C GLU A 601 -29.35 -16.88 15.92
N ILE A 602 -30.45 -16.14 15.76
CA ILE A 602 -30.81 -15.47 14.51
C ILE A 602 -30.49 -13.98 14.62
N LEU A 603 -29.78 -13.45 13.62
CA LEU A 603 -29.49 -12.03 13.56
C LEU A 603 -30.78 -11.20 13.37
N PRO A 604 -31.05 -10.19 14.23
CA PRO A 604 -32.24 -9.38 14.09
C PRO A 604 -32.29 -8.61 12.76
N SER A 605 -33.50 -8.47 12.20
CA SER A 605 -33.72 -7.76 10.93
C SER A 605 -33.73 -6.23 11.10
N THR A 606 -34.19 -5.71 12.23
CA THR A 606 -34.32 -4.26 12.45
C THR A 606 -33.07 -3.67 13.09
N LYS A 607 -32.71 -2.44 12.70
CA LYS A 607 -31.55 -1.72 13.23
C LYS A 607 -31.60 -1.58 14.76
N ALA A 608 -32.78 -1.31 15.34
CA ALA A 608 -32.94 -1.16 16.79
C ALA A 608 -32.58 -2.44 17.55
N LYS A 609 -33.13 -3.59 17.14
CA LYS A 609 -32.82 -4.89 17.74
C LYS A 609 -31.36 -5.32 17.50
N ARG A 610 -30.79 -4.98 16.34
CA ARG A 610 -29.36 -5.17 16.08
C ARG A 610 -28.49 -4.38 17.08
N MET A 611 -28.86 -3.15 17.44
CA MET A 611 -28.13 -2.38 18.45
C MET A 611 -28.20 -3.02 19.84
N GLU A 612 -29.38 -3.54 20.24
CA GLU A 612 -29.54 -4.26 21.51
C GLU A 612 -28.67 -5.54 21.57
N PHE A 613 -28.40 -6.15 20.41
CA PHE A 613 -27.58 -7.34 20.29
C PHE A 613 -26.11 -7.14 20.69
N LEU A 614 -25.61 -5.89 20.70
CA LEU A 614 -24.21 -5.52 20.95
C LEU A 614 -23.79 -5.50 22.43
N GLY A 615 -24.73 -5.73 23.35
CA GLY A 615 -24.48 -5.68 24.78
C GLY A 615 -24.29 -4.25 25.32
N LYS A 616 -24.27 -4.13 26.65
CA LYS A 616 -24.27 -2.84 27.36
C LYS A 616 -22.92 -2.11 27.38
N ASN A 617 -21.86 -2.74 26.89
CA ASN A 617 -20.50 -2.21 26.94
C ASN A 617 -20.15 -1.42 25.67
N TRP A 618 -20.83 -1.69 24.56
CA TRP A 618 -20.60 -0.99 23.29
C TRP A 618 -21.36 0.34 23.26
N LEU A 619 -20.64 1.46 23.23
CA LEU A 619 -21.23 2.79 23.13
C LEU A 619 -21.52 3.16 21.67
N GLN A 620 -22.47 4.06 21.45
CA GLN A 620 -22.74 4.59 20.12
C GLN A 620 -21.50 5.32 19.57
N PRO A 621 -21.02 5.02 18.35
CA PRO A 621 -19.89 5.71 17.75
C PRO A 621 -20.13 7.23 17.68
N ILE A 622 -19.12 8.00 18.07
CA ILE A 622 -19.18 9.46 18.13
C ILE A 622 -18.28 10.10 17.06
N SER A 623 -18.62 11.32 16.66
CA SER A 623 -17.75 12.11 15.78
C SER A 623 -16.61 12.79 16.53
N TYR A 624 -15.55 13.22 15.84
CA TYR A 624 -14.48 14.02 16.47
C TYR A 624 -15.00 15.26 17.20
N LYS A 625 -16.02 15.94 16.66
CA LYS A 625 -16.65 17.09 17.34
C LYS A 625 -17.34 16.66 18.64
N GLN A 626 -18.07 15.55 18.62
CA GLN A 626 -18.71 14.99 19.81
C GLN A 626 -17.67 14.54 20.84
N PHE A 627 -16.58 13.91 20.40
CA PHE A 627 -15.47 13.50 21.24
C PHE A 627 -14.75 14.70 21.86
N THR A 628 -14.49 15.77 21.08
CA THR A 628 -13.94 17.03 21.60
C THR A 628 -14.77 17.61 22.73
N ASN A 629 -16.10 17.58 22.61
CA ASN A 629 -16.97 18.07 23.68
C ASN A 629 -17.05 17.10 24.88
N LEU A 630 -16.83 15.80 24.64
CA LEU A 630 -16.80 14.78 25.68
C LEU A 630 -15.57 14.98 26.56
N ILE A 631 -14.39 15.11 25.95
CA ILE A 631 -13.13 15.31 26.69
C ILE A 631 -13.06 16.67 27.40
N LYS A 632 -13.83 17.67 26.95
CA LYS A 632 -13.99 18.97 27.62
C LYS A 632 -14.99 18.97 28.78
N GLY A 633 -15.66 17.85 29.04
CA GLY A 633 -16.64 17.76 30.13
C GLY A 633 -18.01 18.40 29.85
N SER A 634 -18.30 18.80 28.61
CA SER A 634 -19.40 19.74 28.32
C SER A 634 -20.65 19.12 27.69
N ASN A 635 -20.69 17.82 27.45
CA ASN A 635 -21.79 17.18 26.72
C ASN A 635 -22.46 15.99 27.45
N LYS A 636 -23.54 15.49 26.86
CA LYS A 636 -24.28 14.32 27.37
C LYS A 636 -23.43 13.05 27.49
N TYR A 637 -22.46 12.87 26.60
CA TYR A 637 -21.60 11.68 26.61
C TYR A 637 -20.62 11.71 27.79
N TYR A 638 -20.11 12.88 28.17
CA TYR A 638 -19.32 13.02 29.38
C TYR A 638 -20.13 12.65 30.63
N LYS A 639 -21.35 13.18 30.76
CA LYS A 639 -22.25 12.81 31.86
C LYS A 639 -22.53 11.30 31.90
N GLN A 640 -22.69 10.67 30.73
CA GLN A 640 -22.85 9.23 30.62
C GLN A 640 -21.60 8.46 31.09
N MET A 641 -20.41 8.88 30.69
CA MET A 641 -19.15 8.27 31.12
C MET A 641 -18.94 8.42 32.63
N VAL A 642 -19.23 9.60 33.20
CA VAL A 642 -19.17 9.86 34.64
C VAL A 642 -20.16 8.99 35.41
N ALA A 643 -21.39 8.83 34.91
CA ALA A 643 -22.39 7.97 35.54
C ALA A 643 -21.98 6.48 35.52
N MET A 644 -21.23 6.05 34.50
CA MET A 644 -20.76 4.66 34.38
C MET A 644 -19.48 4.38 35.20
N ASN A 645 -18.53 5.30 35.18
CA ASN A 645 -17.15 5.04 35.64
C ASN A 645 -16.75 5.89 36.86
N GLY A 646 -17.52 6.91 37.21
CA GLY A 646 -17.19 7.90 38.23
C GLY A 646 -16.59 9.18 37.64
N LYS A 647 -16.56 10.24 38.46
CA LYS A 647 -16.05 11.57 38.05
C LYS A 647 -14.52 11.65 38.05
N GLU A 648 -13.86 10.84 38.85
CA GLU A 648 -12.40 10.84 39.05
C GLU A 648 -11.64 10.41 37.78
N ASP A 649 -12.07 9.29 37.19
CA ASP A 649 -11.66 8.88 35.85
C ASP A 649 -12.89 8.41 35.07
N PRO A 650 -13.52 9.31 34.28
CA PRO A 650 -14.65 8.95 33.44
C PRO A 650 -14.32 7.88 32.39
N PHE A 651 -13.05 7.59 32.12
CA PHE A 651 -12.61 6.62 31.12
C PHE A 651 -11.99 5.36 31.73
N ARG A 652 -12.11 5.15 33.04
CA ARG A 652 -11.71 3.89 33.69
C ARG A 652 -12.33 2.69 32.97
N LYS A 653 -11.54 1.64 32.74
CA LYS A 653 -11.92 0.45 31.95
C LYS A 653 -12.62 0.80 30.63
N THR A 654 -12.02 1.69 29.85
CA THR A 654 -12.54 2.07 28.52
C THR A 654 -11.51 1.78 27.44
N LEU A 655 -11.89 1.06 26.39
CA LEU A 655 -11.13 0.99 25.14
C LEU A 655 -11.63 2.10 24.22
N ILE A 656 -10.77 3.07 23.91
CA ILE A 656 -11.06 4.12 22.94
C ILE A 656 -10.41 3.76 21.61
N ILE A 657 -11.25 3.59 20.59
CA ILE A 657 -10.82 3.31 19.22
C ILE A 657 -10.92 4.62 18.45
N ILE A 658 -9.80 5.12 17.94
CA ILE A 658 -9.77 6.35 17.13
C ILE A 658 -9.38 5.97 15.71
N ASP A 659 -10.38 5.98 14.84
CA ASP A 659 -10.17 5.85 13.40
C ASP A 659 -9.47 7.11 12.85
N GLU A 660 -8.75 6.97 11.74
CA GLU A 660 -8.00 8.06 11.08
C GLU A 660 -7.26 9.02 12.05
N ILE A 661 -6.52 8.50 13.04
CA ILE A 661 -5.93 9.31 14.14
C ILE A 661 -5.08 10.50 13.64
N HIS A 662 -4.45 10.36 12.48
CA HIS A 662 -3.65 11.40 11.82
C HIS A 662 -4.45 12.70 11.60
N LYS A 663 -5.78 12.63 11.52
CA LYS A 663 -6.66 13.79 11.37
C LYS A 663 -6.62 14.75 12.56
N ILE A 664 -6.39 14.24 13.77
CA ILE A 664 -6.24 15.08 14.97
C ILE A 664 -5.01 15.98 14.88
N TYR A 665 -4.01 15.62 14.06
CA TYR A 665 -2.79 16.40 13.89
C TYR A 665 -2.76 17.18 12.57
N SER A 666 -3.44 16.70 11.52
CA SER A 666 -3.48 17.38 10.21
C SER A 666 -4.24 18.73 10.21
N SER A 667 -3.94 19.60 9.25
CA SER A 667 -4.74 20.82 8.96
C SER A 667 -6.10 20.56 8.28
N SER A 668 -6.41 19.30 7.94
CA SER A 668 -7.57 18.94 7.10
C SER A 668 -8.93 18.91 7.82
N LEU A 669 -8.97 18.93 9.15
CA LEU A 669 -10.21 19.08 9.92
C LEU A 669 -10.52 20.56 10.13
N SER A 670 -11.81 20.93 10.08
CA SER A 670 -12.22 22.27 10.46
C SER A 670 -11.83 22.56 11.92
N THR A 671 -11.42 23.79 12.23
CA THR A 671 -10.99 24.22 13.57
C THR A 671 -12.04 23.97 14.66
N LEU A 672 -13.33 23.90 14.26
CA LEU A 672 -14.47 23.61 15.14
C LEU A 672 -14.68 22.12 15.43
N GLU A 673 -14.08 21.22 14.64
CA GLU A 673 -14.22 19.77 14.77
C GLU A 673 -12.97 19.08 15.33
N LYS A 674 -11.82 19.76 15.29
CA LYS A 674 -10.53 19.25 15.73
C LYS A 674 -10.46 19.24 17.28
N PRO A 675 -10.24 18.07 17.92
CA PRO A 675 -9.89 18.03 19.34
C PRO A 675 -8.60 18.84 19.54
N LYS A 676 -8.53 19.64 20.60
CA LYS A 676 -7.25 20.25 21.01
C LYS A 676 -6.34 19.10 21.48
N PRO A 677 -5.18 18.84 20.81
CA PRO A 677 -4.32 17.73 21.17
C PRO A 677 -3.92 17.71 22.64
N GLU A 678 -3.75 18.89 23.24
CA GLU A 678 -3.35 19.07 24.63
C GLU A 678 -4.42 18.53 25.59
N VAL A 679 -5.70 18.81 25.32
CA VAL A 679 -6.84 18.34 26.13
C VAL A 679 -6.99 16.82 26.03
N LEU A 680 -6.80 16.28 24.83
CA LEU A 680 -6.82 14.83 24.61
C LEU A 680 -5.69 14.15 25.41
N GLN A 681 -4.49 14.72 25.34
CA GLN A 681 -3.32 14.18 26.03
C GLN A 681 -3.49 14.26 27.54
N GLU A 682 -3.98 15.38 28.09
CA GLU A 682 -4.26 15.54 29.51
C GLU A 682 -5.26 14.50 30.02
N MET A 683 -6.35 14.29 29.28
CA MET A 683 -7.36 13.27 29.62
C MET A 683 -6.76 11.85 29.63
N ILE A 684 -5.92 11.51 28.65
CA ILE A 684 -5.25 10.20 28.58
C ILE A 684 -4.33 10.01 29.79
N GLN A 685 -3.46 10.98 30.03
CA GLN A 685 -2.47 10.89 31.11
C GLN A 685 -3.14 10.87 32.49
N ASN A 686 -4.27 11.57 32.68
CA ASN A 686 -5.06 11.47 33.90
C ASN A 686 -5.55 10.04 34.15
N SER A 687 -6.11 9.38 33.14
CA SER A 687 -6.58 7.99 33.28
C SER A 687 -5.43 7.02 33.56
N TYR A 688 -4.27 7.17 32.89
CA TYR A 688 -3.08 6.35 33.17
C TYR A 688 -2.60 6.51 34.62
N LYS A 689 -2.58 7.75 35.11
CA LYS A 689 -2.15 8.07 36.48
C LYS A 689 -3.11 7.56 37.54
N VAL A 690 -4.42 7.78 37.37
CA VAL A 690 -5.44 7.52 38.40
C VAL A 690 -5.85 6.04 38.42
N SER A 691 -6.09 5.45 37.25
CA SER A 691 -6.69 4.11 37.16
C SER A 691 -5.68 2.97 36.97
N GLY A 692 -4.40 3.27 36.77
CA GLY A 692 -3.33 2.27 36.74
C GLY A 692 -3.58 1.13 35.75
N LYS A 693 -3.80 -0.10 36.25
CA LYS A 693 -4.11 -1.29 35.41
C LYS A 693 -5.48 -1.21 34.73
N ASP A 694 -6.42 -0.49 35.36
CA ASP A 694 -7.78 -0.26 34.86
C ASP A 694 -7.90 1.05 34.08
N SER A 695 -6.77 1.68 33.74
CA SER A 695 -6.79 2.89 32.90
C SER A 695 -7.40 2.61 31.54
N LEU A 696 -7.79 3.67 30.85
CA LEU A 696 -8.19 3.56 29.46
C LEU A 696 -7.08 2.88 28.63
N LYS A 697 -7.48 2.20 27.56
CA LYS A 697 -6.58 1.74 26.51
C LYS A 697 -6.94 2.37 25.18
N LEU A 698 -5.93 2.55 24.33
CA LEU A 698 -6.10 3.16 23.01
C LEU A 698 -5.86 2.15 21.88
N LEU A 699 -6.74 2.18 20.88
CA LEU A 699 -6.48 1.55 19.59
C LEU A 699 -6.59 2.62 18.52
N LEU A 700 -5.44 3.05 18.01
CA LEU A 700 -5.31 4.14 17.06
C LEU A 700 -5.14 3.55 15.66
N MET A 701 -5.89 4.03 14.67
CA MET A 701 -5.86 3.47 13.32
C MET A 701 -5.47 4.51 12.28
N THR A 702 -4.48 4.20 11.46
CA THR A 702 -4.09 5.06 10.33
C THR A 702 -3.29 4.30 9.29
N ALA A 703 -3.46 4.67 8.01
CA ALA A 703 -2.57 4.22 6.95
C ALA A 703 -1.40 5.20 6.73
N THR A 704 -1.47 6.39 7.30
CA THR A 704 -0.53 7.50 7.09
C THR A 704 -0.39 8.28 8.41
N PRO A 705 0.47 7.83 9.35
CA PRO A 705 0.63 8.49 10.64
C PRO A 705 1.29 9.88 10.53
N ILE A 706 2.06 10.11 9.46
CA ILE A 706 2.73 11.37 9.17
C ILE A 706 1.83 12.25 8.29
N THR A 707 1.66 13.52 8.66
CA THR A 707 0.80 14.52 8.01
C THR A 707 1.61 15.73 7.54
N ASP A 708 0.97 16.89 7.35
CA ASP A 708 1.63 18.18 7.10
C ASP A 708 2.50 18.63 8.28
N ASP A 709 2.17 18.19 9.50
CA ASP A 709 3.04 18.27 10.66
C ASP A 709 4.01 17.07 10.67
N HIS A 710 5.30 17.32 10.47
CA HIS A 710 6.33 16.28 10.47
C HIS A 710 6.48 15.58 11.84
N MET A 711 6.07 16.23 12.94
CA MET A 711 6.06 15.63 14.28
C MET A 711 4.79 14.83 14.58
N SER A 712 3.82 14.76 13.67
CA SER A 712 2.54 14.09 13.91
C SER A 712 2.65 12.62 14.33
N ALA A 713 3.57 11.85 13.75
CA ALA A 713 3.80 10.46 14.18
C ALA A 713 4.29 10.37 15.63
N ILE A 714 5.20 11.27 16.04
CA ILE A 714 5.69 11.35 17.42
C ILE A 714 4.56 11.70 18.38
N LYS A 715 3.73 12.68 18.02
CA LYS A 715 2.56 13.09 18.81
C LYS A 715 1.54 11.95 18.97
N ILE A 716 1.32 11.15 17.92
CA ILE A 716 0.46 9.96 17.98
C ILE A 716 1.04 8.92 18.94
N LEU A 717 2.34 8.63 18.85
CA LEU A 717 3.03 7.68 19.74
C LEU A 717 2.98 8.15 21.21
N ASN A 718 3.11 9.46 21.46
CA ASN A 718 3.01 10.04 22.80
C ASN A 718 1.63 9.83 23.46
N LEU A 719 0.57 9.56 22.71
CA LEU A 719 -0.73 9.17 23.29
C LEU A 719 -0.69 7.76 23.90
N LEU A 720 0.16 6.88 23.37
CA LEU A 720 0.31 5.49 23.81
C LEU A 720 1.34 5.33 24.93
N LEU A 721 2.10 6.39 25.21
CA LEU A 721 3.20 6.42 26.18
C LEU A 721 2.78 7.07 27.50
N GLU A 722 3.34 6.57 28.59
CA GLU A 722 3.17 7.19 29.90
C GLU A 722 4.06 8.42 30.04
N ASN A 723 3.73 9.31 30.98
CA ASN A 723 4.26 10.66 31.04
C ASN A 723 5.80 10.76 30.99
N TYR A 724 6.52 9.83 31.64
CA TYR A 724 7.99 9.77 31.68
C TYR A 724 8.62 9.15 30.43
N GLU A 725 7.83 8.45 29.61
CA GLU A 725 8.24 7.79 28.37
C GLU A 725 7.95 8.63 27.12
N ARG A 726 7.32 9.81 27.26
CA ARG A 726 6.97 10.66 26.12
C ARG A 726 8.19 11.33 25.49
N PHE A 727 8.16 11.43 24.17
CA PHE A 727 9.14 12.15 23.37
C PHE A 727 8.88 13.67 23.38
N PRO A 728 9.92 14.50 23.17
CA PRO A 728 9.71 15.90 22.86
C PRO A 728 8.91 16.05 21.55
N GLU A 729 7.93 16.97 21.54
CA GLU A 729 7.07 17.24 20.37
C GLU A 729 7.55 18.43 19.53
N ASP A 730 8.57 19.14 20.00
CA ASP A 730 9.32 20.15 19.25
C ASP A 730 10.43 19.47 18.44
N PHE A 731 10.53 19.79 17.15
CA PHE A 731 11.43 19.11 16.24
C PHE A 731 12.90 19.38 16.55
N ASP A 732 13.27 20.62 16.87
CA ASP A 732 14.67 20.95 17.17
C ASP A 732 15.13 20.26 18.45
N ARG A 733 14.27 20.22 19.49
CA ARG A 733 14.54 19.46 20.71
C ARG A 733 14.58 17.95 20.49
N PHE A 734 13.71 17.41 19.63
CA PHE A 734 13.77 15.99 19.28
C PHE A 734 15.06 15.66 18.54
N LYS A 735 15.45 16.52 17.59
CA LYS A 735 16.63 16.36 16.76
C LYS A 735 17.90 16.29 17.62
N THR A 736 18.06 17.17 18.61
CA THR A 736 19.23 17.15 19.50
C THR A 736 19.35 15.87 20.34
N MET A 737 18.25 15.18 20.60
CA MET A 737 18.23 13.95 21.41
C MET A 737 18.41 12.68 20.57
N TYR A 738 17.80 12.62 19.38
CA TYR A 738 17.68 11.37 18.62
C TYR A 738 18.35 11.39 17.24
N CYS A 739 18.67 12.57 16.70
CA CYS A 739 19.09 12.74 15.31
C CYS A 739 20.42 13.50 15.18
N SER A 740 21.04 13.41 14.01
CA SER A 740 22.13 14.29 13.58
C SER A 740 21.60 15.61 13.02
N GLU A 741 22.47 16.58 12.75
CA GLU A 741 22.08 17.91 12.26
C GLU A 741 21.25 17.89 10.97
N ASN A 742 21.49 16.90 10.12
CA ASN A 742 20.74 16.66 8.88
C ASN A 742 19.37 15.98 9.10
N GLY A 743 18.95 15.74 10.34
CA GLY A 743 17.65 15.15 10.71
C GLY A 743 17.56 13.64 10.65
N LEU A 744 18.63 12.93 10.27
CA LEU A 744 18.66 11.46 10.31
C LEU A 744 18.86 10.96 11.74
N PHE A 745 18.24 9.83 12.10
CA PHE A 745 18.47 9.20 13.40
C PHE A 745 19.92 8.75 13.56
N THR A 746 20.49 9.02 14.74
CA THR A 746 21.77 8.45 15.17
C THR A 746 21.59 6.99 15.59
N GLU A 747 22.69 6.26 15.73
CA GLU A 747 22.65 4.86 16.17
C GLU A 747 22.10 4.68 17.59
N ASN A 748 22.53 5.56 18.52
CA ASN A 748 22.01 5.58 19.88
C ASN A 748 20.55 6.06 19.92
N GLY A 749 20.25 7.15 19.20
CA GLY A 749 18.90 7.71 19.13
C GLY A 749 17.89 6.71 18.56
N SER A 750 18.25 5.98 17.51
CA SER A 750 17.41 4.92 16.96
C SER A 750 17.18 3.79 17.96
N THR A 751 18.21 3.31 18.66
CA THR A 751 18.08 2.24 19.65
C THR A 751 17.15 2.65 20.81
N GLU A 752 17.32 3.86 21.35
CA GLU A 752 16.45 4.39 22.41
C GLU A 752 15.01 4.53 21.93
N PHE A 753 14.82 5.08 20.72
CA PHE A 753 13.51 5.25 20.11
C PHE A 753 12.79 3.91 19.96
N MET A 754 13.44 2.91 19.35
CA MET A 754 12.87 1.57 19.13
C MET A 754 12.42 0.92 20.44
N ASN A 755 13.27 0.96 21.47
CA ASN A 755 12.95 0.38 22.78
C ASN A 755 11.74 1.07 23.43
N ARG A 756 11.62 2.39 23.27
CA ARG A 756 10.53 3.17 23.84
C ARG A 756 9.19 2.93 23.13
N ILE A 757 9.19 2.68 21.81
CA ILE A 757 7.96 2.40 21.03
C ILE A 757 7.62 0.91 20.91
N THR A 758 8.38 0.04 21.57
CA THR A 758 8.24 -1.41 21.45
C THR A 758 6.84 -1.87 21.89
N GLY A 759 6.20 -2.70 21.07
CA GLY A 759 4.84 -3.20 21.31
C GLY A 759 3.71 -2.22 21.00
N LEU A 760 4.02 -0.97 20.62
CA LEU A 760 3.03 0.07 20.39
C LEU A 760 2.57 0.17 18.93
N VAL A 761 3.32 -0.37 17.97
CA VAL A 761 2.99 -0.28 16.54
C VAL A 761 2.80 -1.68 15.97
N SER A 762 1.67 -1.91 15.29
CA SER A 762 1.48 -3.05 14.40
C SER A 762 1.43 -2.53 12.97
N TYR A 763 2.22 -3.13 12.07
CA TYR A 763 2.40 -2.64 10.71
C TYR A 763 1.98 -3.67 9.67
N ILE A 764 1.12 -3.25 8.74
CA ILE A 764 0.72 -4.08 7.60
C ILE A 764 0.63 -3.27 6.33
N ASP A 765 1.48 -3.59 5.36
CA ASP A 765 1.38 -3.12 4.00
C ASP A 765 0.92 -4.25 3.06
N ARG A 766 -0.35 -4.16 2.61
CA ARG A 766 -0.94 -5.07 1.62
C ARG A 766 -0.98 -4.44 0.22
N THR A 767 -0.40 -3.27 0.01
CA THR A 767 -0.39 -2.64 -1.32
C THR A 767 0.33 -3.51 -2.36
N ASN A 768 1.23 -4.39 -1.91
CA ASN A 768 1.94 -5.36 -2.74
C ASN A 768 1.21 -6.72 -2.88
N ASP A 769 0.07 -6.93 -2.22
CA ASP A 769 -0.70 -8.17 -2.36
C ASP A 769 -1.50 -8.16 -3.67
N ARG A 770 -0.79 -8.49 -4.75
CA ARG A 770 -1.30 -8.47 -6.13
C ARG A 770 -2.44 -9.47 -6.38
N SER A 771 -2.71 -10.36 -5.42
CA SER A 771 -3.82 -11.33 -5.47
C SER A 771 -5.19 -10.70 -5.23
N GLN A 772 -5.23 -9.54 -4.56
CA GLN A 772 -6.46 -8.86 -4.13
C GLN A 772 -6.45 -7.35 -4.40
N PHE A 773 -5.30 -6.77 -4.74
CA PHE A 773 -5.13 -5.35 -5.01
C PHE A 773 -4.44 -5.15 -6.36
N ALA A 774 -4.75 -4.04 -7.04
CA ALA A 774 -3.95 -3.60 -8.18
C ALA A 774 -2.59 -3.06 -7.73
N TYR A 775 -1.57 -3.32 -8.53
CA TYR A 775 -0.22 -2.84 -8.27
C TYR A 775 0.09 -1.61 -9.14
N PRO A 776 0.70 -0.56 -8.57
CA PRO A 776 1.01 0.66 -9.31
C PRO A 776 2.21 0.47 -10.25
N ILE A 777 2.05 0.87 -11.51
CA ILE A 777 3.15 1.02 -12.49
C ILE A 777 3.39 2.51 -12.69
N ILE A 778 4.55 2.99 -12.28
CA ILE A 778 4.86 4.43 -12.29
C ILE A 778 5.54 4.82 -13.60
N ASN A 779 4.98 5.80 -14.29
CA ASN A 779 5.47 6.37 -15.54
C ASN A 779 5.69 7.87 -15.35
N ASP A 780 6.95 8.28 -15.20
CA ASP A 780 7.29 9.70 -15.10
C ASP A 780 7.31 10.36 -16.47
N VAL A 781 6.51 11.42 -16.61
CA VAL A 781 6.40 12.23 -17.81
C VAL A 781 7.06 13.57 -17.55
N LEU A 782 8.29 13.72 -18.05
CA LEU A 782 9.07 14.95 -17.91
C LEU A 782 9.04 15.72 -19.23
N LEU A 783 8.44 16.91 -19.21
CA LEU A 783 8.26 17.74 -20.40
C LEU A 783 9.38 18.77 -20.54
N ASP A 784 9.92 18.88 -21.75
CA ASP A 784 10.89 19.90 -22.16
C ASP A 784 10.18 21.03 -22.91
N ILE A 785 10.37 22.27 -22.46
CA ILE A 785 9.80 23.45 -23.11
C ILE A 785 10.80 23.96 -24.15
N ASN A 786 10.50 23.73 -25.43
CA ASN A 786 11.31 24.23 -26.54
C ASN A 786 11.25 25.77 -26.59
N ARG A 787 12.25 26.43 -26.02
CA ARG A 787 12.40 27.88 -26.10
C ARG A 787 12.89 28.25 -27.49
N GLN A 788 12.01 28.77 -28.34
CA GLN A 788 12.45 29.50 -29.51
C GLN A 788 13.09 30.81 -29.02
N HIS A 789 14.42 30.84 -28.92
CA HIS A 789 15.14 32.10 -28.71
C HIS A 789 14.77 33.03 -29.86
N ALA A 790 14.01 34.09 -29.56
CA ALA A 790 13.71 35.10 -30.55
C ALA A 790 15.04 35.68 -31.06
N ASN A 791 15.31 35.54 -32.36
CA ASN A 791 16.45 36.19 -33.00
C ASN A 791 16.35 37.70 -32.75
N ASN A 792 17.32 38.25 -32.01
CA ASN A 792 17.42 39.69 -31.69
C ASN A 792 17.73 40.57 -32.92
N ASN A 793 17.82 40.00 -34.12
CA ASN A 793 18.24 40.69 -35.35
C ASN A 793 17.34 41.90 -35.70
N GLY A 794 16.03 41.83 -35.46
CA GLY A 794 15.15 42.97 -35.73
C GLY A 794 15.34 44.16 -34.79
N MET A 795 15.84 43.92 -33.57
CA MET A 795 16.07 44.97 -32.56
C MET A 795 17.38 45.72 -32.80
N SER A 796 18.43 45.02 -33.26
CA SER A 796 19.68 45.66 -33.67
C SER A 796 19.46 46.56 -34.88
N ASP A 797 18.65 46.13 -35.85
CA ASP A 797 18.37 46.91 -37.07
C ASP A 797 17.62 48.21 -36.77
N LEU A 798 16.63 48.18 -35.86
CA LEU A 798 15.91 49.38 -35.42
C LEU A 798 16.81 50.34 -34.63
N THR A 799 17.71 49.80 -33.81
CA THR A 799 18.67 50.59 -33.03
C THR A 799 19.73 51.24 -33.93
N ASN A 800 20.22 50.51 -34.94
CA ASN A 800 21.16 51.00 -35.94
C ASN A 800 20.54 52.10 -36.82
N LYS A 801 19.29 51.93 -37.28
CA LYS A 801 18.54 52.96 -38.02
C LYS A 801 18.35 54.23 -37.19
N MET A 802 18.07 54.09 -35.89
CA MET A 802 17.93 55.24 -35.00
C MET A 802 19.26 55.99 -34.84
N ALA A 803 20.37 55.27 -34.68
CA ALA A 803 21.71 55.86 -34.63
C ALA A 803 22.07 56.58 -35.95
N GLU A 804 21.65 56.05 -37.10
CA GLU A 804 21.85 56.70 -38.40
C GLU A 804 21.11 58.05 -38.49
N PHE A 805 19.87 58.12 -38.01
CA PHE A 805 19.12 59.39 -37.95
C PHE A 805 19.66 60.35 -36.88
N GLU A 806 20.20 59.85 -35.76
CA GLU A 806 20.86 60.66 -34.75
C GLU A 806 22.18 61.25 -35.26
N ASN A 807 22.94 60.50 -36.08
CA ASN A 807 24.13 61.01 -36.75
C ASN A 807 23.79 62.05 -37.83
N LYS A 808 22.74 61.83 -38.64
CA LYS A 808 22.26 62.82 -39.62
C LYS A 808 21.87 64.15 -38.96
N LEU A 809 21.47 64.17 -37.68
CA LEU A 809 21.19 65.41 -36.94
C LEU A 809 22.44 66.23 -36.58
N THR A 810 23.64 65.65 -36.72
CA THR A 810 24.92 66.31 -36.40
C THR A 810 25.64 66.88 -37.63
N GLU A 811 25.11 66.65 -38.84
CA GLU A 811 25.66 67.19 -40.09
C GLU A 811 25.39 68.69 -40.24
N ALA A 812 26.42 69.44 -40.69
CA ALA A 812 26.31 70.88 -40.91
C ALA A 812 25.56 71.18 -42.22
N GLY A 813 24.59 72.10 -42.18
CA GLY A 813 23.87 72.59 -43.37
C GLY A 813 22.39 72.21 -43.49
N LEU A 814 21.80 71.58 -42.47
CA LEU A 814 20.38 71.17 -42.48
C LEU A 814 19.41 72.35 -42.33
N THR A 815 18.34 72.33 -43.10
CA THR A 815 17.22 73.27 -42.98
C THR A 815 16.33 72.95 -41.77
N LYS A 816 15.54 73.93 -41.31
CA LYS A 816 14.63 73.75 -40.15
C LYS A 816 13.59 72.65 -40.39
N ASP A 817 13.14 72.47 -41.62
CA ASP A 817 12.13 71.45 -41.97
C ASP A 817 12.73 70.04 -41.98
N GLU A 818 13.95 69.87 -42.50
CA GLU A 818 14.69 68.60 -42.45
C GLU A 818 14.96 68.15 -41.00
N ILE A 819 15.38 69.08 -40.13
CA ILE A 819 15.58 68.79 -38.69
C ILE A 819 14.28 68.31 -38.03
N LYS A 820 13.14 68.91 -38.42
CA LYS A 820 11.81 68.54 -37.88
C LYS A 820 11.38 67.15 -38.33
N GLU A 821 11.66 66.79 -39.57
CA GLU A 821 11.36 65.48 -40.15
C GLU A 821 12.23 64.37 -39.54
N ILE A 822 13.54 64.60 -39.40
CA ILE A 822 14.46 63.63 -38.75
C ILE A 822 14.05 63.38 -37.29
N LYS A 823 13.70 64.44 -36.53
CA LYS A 823 13.19 64.29 -35.15
C LYS A 823 11.87 63.51 -35.07
N LYS A 824 10.99 63.66 -36.06
CA LYS A 824 9.74 62.89 -36.15
C LYS A 824 10.03 61.40 -36.38
N ASN A 825 10.99 61.08 -37.27
CA ASN A 825 11.40 59.71 -37.55
C ASN A 825 12.06 59.04 -36.33
N ILE A 826 12.93 59.75 -35.60
CA ILE A 826 13.50 59.27 -34.33
C ILE A 826 12.41 58.99 -33.30
N ASN A 827 11.42 59.87 -33.15
CA ASN A 827 10.32 59.65 -32.21
C ASN A 827 9.44 58.45 -32.59
N ASN A 828 9.24 58.19 -33.88
CA ASN A 828 8.54 57.00 -34.35
C ASN A 828 9.35 55.73 -34.07
N LEU A 829 10.65 55.72 -34.38
CA LEU A 829 11.55 54.61 -34.06
C LEU A 829 11.63 54.34 -32.55
N LYS A 830 11.67 55.39 -31.71
CA LYS A 830 11.60 55.25 -30.24
C LYS A 830 10.30 54.58 -29.78
N LYS A 831 9.16 54.87 -30.42
CA LYS A 831 7.89 54.19 -30.14
C LYS A 831 7.92 52.72 -30.59
N GLU A 832 8.48 52.43 -31.76
CA GLU A 832 8.63 51.06 -32.27
C GLU A 832 9.56 50.22 -31.38
N ILE A 833 10.72 50.75 -31.01
CA ILE A 833 11.66 50.13 -30.05
C ILE A 833 10.98 49.89 -28.69
N LYS A 834 10.21 50.87 -28.20
CA LYS A 834 9.45 50.73 -26.94
C LYS A 834 8.36 49.64 -27.04
N ASN A 835 7.67 49.55 -28.18
CA ASN A 835 6.65 48.53 -28.43
C ASN A 835 7.27 47.14 -28.60
N ALA A 836 8.41 47.03 -29.30
CA ALA A 836 9.17 45.79 -29.45
C ALA A 836 9.73 45.29 -28.10
N ASN A 837 10.26 46.19 -27.27
CA ASN A 837 10.65 45.88 -25.90
C ASN A 837 9.46 45.37 -25.07
N LYS A 838 8.32 46.05 -25.15
CA LYS A 838 7.10 45.65 -24.44
C LYS A 838 6.58 44.28 -24.91
N ALA A 839 6.71 43.96 -26.20
CA ALA A 839 6.34 42.65 -26.76
C ALA A 839 7.34 41.54 -26.40
N ASN A 840 8.62 41.87 -26.19
CA ASN A 840 9.62 40.94 -25.66
C ASN A 840 9.49 40.70 -24.15
N ASP A 841 8.95 41.66 -23.39
CA ASP A 841 8.65 41.53 -21.96
C ASP A 841 7.37 40.71 -21.68
N GLU A 842 6.53 40.43 -22.69
CA GLU A 842 5.34 39.59 -22.50
C GLU A 842 5.72 38.11 -22.41
N PRO A 843 5.22 37.37 -21.40
CA PRO A 843 5.57 35.95 -21.22
C PRO A 843 5.08 35.11 -22.40
N LYS A 844 6.01 34.42 -23.07
CA LYS A 844 5.73 33.65 -24.28
C LYS A 844 5.38 32.20 -23.96
N ASP A 845 5.90 31.67 -22.87
CA ASP A 845 5.65 30.31 -22.41
C ASP A 845 5.47 30.19 -20.89
N ILE A 846 5.17 28.97 -20.44
CA ILE A 846 4.97 28.65 -19.03
C ILE A 846 6.19 29.01 -18.15
N ILE A 847 7.41 28.93 -18.68
CA ILE A 847 8.63 29.24 -17.92
C ILE A 847 8.77 30.75 -17.72
N ASP A 848 8.46 31.56 -18.73
CA ASP A 848 8.41 33.02 -18.57
C ASP A 848 7.38 33.45 -17.53
N TYR A 849 6.22 32.78 -17.49
CA TYR A 849 5.23 33.02 -16.44
C TYR A 849 5.74 32.62 -15.05
N ILE A 850 6.54 31.57 -14.93
CA ILE A 850 7.18 31.16 -13.66
C ILE A 850 8.25 32.17 -13.25
N ASN A 851 9.05 32.68 -14.19
CA ASN A 851 10.04 33.72 -13.93
C ASN A 851 9.38 34.97 -13.31
N ASN A 852 8.14 35.27 -13.72
CA ASN A 852 7.37 36.37 -13.14
C ASN A 852 6.90 36.14 -11.69
N CYS A 853 6.97 34.93 -11.16
CA CYS A 853 6.75 34.69 -9.74
C CYS A 853 7.83 35.35 -8.86
N PHE A 854 9.02 35.63 -9.41
CA PHE A 854 10.14 36.23 -8.70
C PHE A 854 10.19 37.77 -8.81
N THR A 855 9.54 38.37 -9.81
CA THR A 855 9.79 39.77 -10.24
C THR A 855 8.90 40.84 -9.59
N LYS A 856 7.86 40.48 -8.82
CA LYS A 856 6.83 41.41 -8.28
C LYS A 856 7.30 42.53 -7.33
N LYS A 857 8.61 42.80 -7.17
CA LYS A 857 9.13 43.95 -6.39
C LYS A 857 10.22 44.81 -7.04
N GLN A 858 10.73 44.53 -8.25
CA GLN A 858 11.70 45.47 -8.85
C GLN A 858 11.07 46.83 -9.23
N THR A 859 9.77 46.86 -9.51
CA THR A 859 9.02 48.10 -9.80
C THR A 859 8.83 49.03 -8.59
N LYS A 860 8.97 48.55 -7.34
CA LYS A 860 8.95 49.43 -6.16
C LYS A 860 10.31 50.08 -5.88
N LYS A 861 11.43 49.43 -6.20
CA LYS A 861 12.78 50.03 -6.07
C LYS A 861 13.12 50.99 -7.21
N LYS A 862 12.52 50.83 -8.40
CA LYS A 862 12.65 51.80 -9.50
C LYS A 862 11.87 53.08 -9.25
N LYS A 863 10.60 53.00 -8.80
CA LYS A 863 9.83 54.19 -8.38
C LYS A 863 10.52 54.99 -7.26
N GLN A 864 11.16 54.32 -6.30
CA GLN A 864 11.90 55.00 -5.23
C GLN A 864 13.25 55.61 -5.67
N ARG A 865 13.77 55.25 -6.84
CA ARG A 865 14.96 55.90 -7.44
C ARG A 865 14.58 57.01 -8.41
N ASP A 866 13.45 56.87 -9.11
CA ASP A 866 12.96 57.89 -10.03
C ASP A 866 12.32 59.09 -9.27
N ASP A 867 11.82 58.89 -8.05
CA ASP A 867 11.32 59.98 -7.17
C ASP A 867 12.44 60.70 -6.37
N ILE A 868 13.72 60.28 -6.49
CA ILE A 868 14.87 60.93 -5.83
C ILE A 868 15.65 61.86 -6.80
N HIS A 869 15.29 61.89 -8.08
CA HIS A 869 15.84 62.83 -9.06
C HIS A 869 14.87 63.95 -9.49
N SER A 870 13.83 64.19 -8.71
CA SER A 870 12.94 65.35 -8.88
C SER A 870 12.76 66.11 -7.56
N PHE A 871 13.86 66.56 -6.97
CA PHE A 871 13.93 67.73 -6.08
C PHE A 871 15.31 68.37 -6.21
#